data_AF-A0A5P8E4N0-F1
#
_entry.id   AF-A0A5P8E4N0-F1
#
_cell.length_a   1.000
_cell.length_b   1.000
_cell.length_c   1.000
_cell.angle_alpha   90.00
_cell.angle_beta   90.00
_cell.angle_gamma   90.00
#
_symmetry.space_group_name_H-M   'P 1'
#
loop_
_entity.id
_entity.type
_entity.pdbx_description
1 polymer ?
#
loop_
_entity_poly.entity_id
_entity_poly.type
_entity_poly.pdbx_seq_one_letter_code
_entity_poly.pdbx_strand_id
1 'polypeptide(L)'
;MKRVFLISNYILFGLIAIYSQRVEILKLSTDNIAIGNAPNVKTYKVHGVFNANETIHWNAEKQSMKIKILDGKNKRHITDITKKDFEKLSINTVAKYMSRPNEKSRKNTSIVHGSWKDIEEVSENSDSVFPEKRFALVIGNSNYEHLKRLDNPKNDVDSVTDKLCSLDFDVLPAYDADYKQFNNLINILSEKKDYDVVLVYYSGHGIRHNNKQYLIPIDAEIKDPSDLENNCFTLYQLYTNLGILKEAKARIVFIDACRTETPWQKEGDSEEEAEQDNPIAVIYSTSKNKKAFDGKSGGNSPFAKAFIQEIGNPSESLAKTIGNINEILQQNTNGIQSVSDHGSAIITKFTFVAVEKGGISLITNMDVIRNVAEGRINAEQLGFDAQKFLGYSNVDISTSVTSILDYGFKDCDELYSISIPKTVTKIGKNVFEGCEGLSEIIISPDNPKYDSRDSCNAVIENETNTIIAGCKETIIPNSVTSIGKSAFKGCSGLTSITIPNSVTSIGNHAFNDCSNLTSVTIPNSVTSIGDEAFYNCSGLTSVAIPNSVTSIGSNAFYNCTGLTSVTIPNSVTIIENGVFGGCSSLTSVTIPNSVTSIGEWAFMSCTGLTSVNIPNSVTSIGEWAFNDCSNLTSVTIPNSVTSIGDKAFKGCSGLTSVTIPNSVTSIGEWAFNGCTGLTSVTIPNSVTSIGEWAFEGCTGLTSVTIPNSVTSIGDNAFEDCSNLTSVTIPKSVKEIGSGAFNNTPWFNKQEDGLVYVGNVAYKYKGEMLEGATINIKEGTTSIADYAFKGCSGLTSITIPNSVTSIGNHAFNDCSNLTSVTIPNSVTSIGEWAFEGCSGLTSVTIPNSVTSIGDGAFWGCSGLNSIIIPNSVTSIGKSAFSGCTDLVYVTIPASVKQIGSGALKGTSWYDMQPDGLIYVGNVAYKYKGEMPEGTTINLKEGTASIADEAFYGCSGLTSVTIPNSVTSIGEWAFEGCSGLTSVTIPNSVTSIGEWAFKGCSGLTSITIPNSVSIIENGVFGGCSGLTSVTIPNSVTSIGYCAFEDCSNLTSVTIPNSVTTIGQEAFSGCNKLKSISLPNSVEYIEFAALGYNLENMYIKRETPCNIVWMLPDLSIWRVSSCTLHVPKGCKEAYENEEPWCDFKEIVDDL
;
A
#
# COMPACT_ATOMS: atom_id res chain seq x y z
N MET A 1 -32.74 37.75 35.19
CA MET A 1 -33.90 37.85 36.11
C MET A 1 -35.13 37.35 35.35
N LYS A 2 -35.95 36.36 35.76
CA LYS A 2 -36.04 35.49 36.98
C LYS A 2 -36.45 34.02 36.61
N ARG A 3 -36.40 33.10 37.60
CA ARG A 3 -36.82 31.65 37.68
C ARG A 3 -38.32 31.40 37.32
N VAL A 4 -38.94 30.19 37.10
CA VAL A 4 -38.67 28.70 37.13
C VAL A 4 -39.94 27.96 36.55
N PHE A 5 -40.09 26.64 36.25
CA PHE A 5 -39.30 25.51 35.66
C PHE A 5 -40.12 24.16 35.74
N LEU A 6 -39.71 23.08 35.04
CA LEU A 6 -40.02 21.62 35.26
C LEU A 6 -41.38 20.95 34.82
N ILE A 7 -41.29 19.86 34.02
CA ILE A 7 -42.27 18.82 33.55
C ILE A 7 -41.43 17.56 33.14
N SER A 8 -41.71 16.23 33.22
CA SER A 8 -42.85 15.27 33.39
C SER A 8 -43.47 14.66 32.10
N ASN A 9 -44.05 13.45 31.94
CA ASN A 9 -44.25 12.12 32.61
C ASN A 9 -44.91 11.16 31.54
N TYR A 10 -45.14 9.81 31.56
CA TYR A 10 -44.91 8.65 32.46
C TYR A 10 -45.24 7.26 31.78
N ILE A 11 -44.43 6.20 32.06
CA ILE A 11 -44.81 4.80 32.47
C ILE A 11 -45.54 3.73 31.56
N LEU A 12 -45.13 2.44 31.72
CA LEU A 12 -45.78 1.11 31.38
C LEU A 12 -46.01 0.74 29.87
N PHE A 13 -45.97 -0.52 29.38
CA PHE A 13 -45.48 -1.86 29.85
C PHE A 13 -45.42 -2.85 28.64
N GLY A 14 -44.59 -3.92 28.65
CA GLY A 14 -44.59 -4.98 27.61
C GLY A 14 -43.36 -5.91 27.64
N LEU A 15 -43.48 -7.17 27.17
CA LEU A 15 -42.47 -8.24 27.34
C LEU A 15 -42.51 -9.30 26.20
N ILE A 16 -41.38 -10.01 26.00
CA ILE A 16 -41.20 -11.31 25.25
C ILE A 16 -41.32 -11.25 23.70
N ALA A 17 -40.70 -12.09 22.85
CA ALA A 17 -39.35 -12.72 22.74
C ALA A 17 -39.28 -13.58 21.42
N ILE A 18 -38.17 -14.31 21.18
CA ILE A 18 -38.01 -15.50 20.29
C ILE A 18 -37.74 -15.27 18.77
N TYR A 19 -36.46 -15.47 18.40
CA TYR A 19 -35.93 -16.49 17.45
C TYR A 19 -36.62 -16.84 16.09
N SER A 20 -35.86 -16.61 15.01
CA SER A 20 -35.50 -17.53 13.90
C SER A 20 -36.52 -18.15 12.91
N GLN A 21 -36.24 -17.88 11.62
CA GLN A 21 -36.24 -18.79 10.45
C GLN A 21 -37.54 -19.27 9.73
N ARG A 22 -37.34 -19.46 8.40
CA ARG A 22 -38.06 -20.31 7.41
C ARG A 22 -39.43 -19.85 6.88
N VAL A 23 -39.35 -19.12 5.75
CA VAL A 23 -39.74 -19.60 4.40
C VAL A 23 -40.82 -20.69 4.34
N GLU A 24 -42.00 -20.36 3.79
CA GLU A 24 -42.42 -20.89 2.48
C GLU A 24 -43.59 -20.10 1.83
N ILE A 25 -43.41 -19.80 0.54
CA ILE A 25 -44.39 -19.73 -0.56
C ILE A 25 -45.89 -19.65 -0.19
N LEU A 26 -46.54 -18.54 -0.59
CA LEU A 26 -47.98 -18.55 -0.88
C LEU A 26 -48.30 -17.83 -2.19
N LYS A 27 -48.87 -18.58 -3.14
CA LYS A 27 -49.28 -18.08 -4.47
C LYS A 27 -50.45 -17.10 -4.35
N LEU A 28 -50.48 -16.11 -5.24
CA LEU A 28 -51.70 -15.35 -5.50
C LEU A 28 -52.76 -16.27 -6.15
N SER A 29 -53.82 -16.56 -5.41
CA SER A 29 -55.09 -17.04 -5.99
C SER A 29 -56.19 -16.02 -5.71
N THR A 30 -56.65 -15.34 -6.76
CA THR A 30 -57.75 -14.39 -6.69
C THR A 30 -59.07 -15.11 -6.48
N ASP A 31 -59.88 -14.65 -5.52
CA ASP A 31 -61.31 -14.95 -5.51
C ASP A 31 -62.16 -13.74 -5.08
N ASN A 32 -63.46 -13.79 -5.36
CA ASN A 32 -64.21 -12.59 -5.75
C ASN A 32 -64.86 -11.77 -4.63
N ILE A 33 -64.42 -10.52 -4.53
CA ILE A 33 -65.20 -9.26 -4.44
C ILE A 33 -66.66 -9.36 -3.91
N ALA A 34 -66.93 -8.76 -2.74
CA ALA A 34 -68.27 -8.27 -2.36
C ALA A 34 -68.26 -7.11 -1.34
N ILE A 35 -67.89 -5.91 -1.82
CA ILE A 35 -68.25 -4.53 -1.37
C ILE A 35 -68.77 -4.31 0.08
N GLY A 36 -68.09 -3.41 0.83
CA GLY A 36 -68.44 -3.00 2.20
C GLY A 36 -68.34 -1.50 2.55
N ASN A 37 -68.43 -0.60 1.57
CA ASN A 37 -68.60 0.87 1.69
C ASN A 37 -67.60 1.77 2.47
N ALA A 38 -67.44 2.99 1.92
CA ALA A 38 -66.77 4.20 2.43
C ALA A 38 -65.23 4.31 2.27
N PRO A 39 -64.69 5.53 1.94
CA PRO A 39 -63.38 5.65 1.33
C PRO A 39 -62.29 6.22 2.26
N ASN A 40 -61.13 5.56 2.30
CA ASN A 40 -59.91 6.11 2.90
C ASN A 40 -58.80 6.19 1.84
N VAL A 41 -58.37 7.42 1.51
CA VAL A 41 -57.18 7.66 0.68
C VAL A 41 -55.95 7.24 1.50
N LYS A 42 -55.21 6.23 1.03
CA LYS A 42 -53.91 5.88 1.61
C LYS A 42 -52.81 6.71 0.95
N THR A 43 -52.22 7.61 1.72
CA THR A 43 -50.98 8.31 1.35
C THR A 43 -49.80 7.37 1.64
N TYR A 44 -48.94 7.17 0.65
CA TYR A 44 -47.70 6.40 0.79
C TYR A 44 -46.51 7.36 0.77
N LYS A 45 -45.52 7.13 1.63
CA LYS A 45 -44.27 7.90 1.68
C LYS A 45 -43.13 6.97 1.29
N VAL A 46 -42.62 7.13 0.07
CA VAL A 46 -41.46 6.37 -0.43
C VAL A 46 -40.19 7.14 -0.07
N HIS A 47 -39.19 6.44 0.45
CA HIS A 47 -37.84 6.96 0.61
C HIS A 47 -36.95 6.29 -0.45
N GLY A 48 -36.33 7.10 -1.31
CA GLY A 48 -35.52 6.63 -2.44
C GLY A 48 -35.51 7.64 -3.60
N VAL A 49 -34.33 8.20 -3.87
CA VAL A 49 -33.92 8.92 -5.10
C VAL A 49 -34.94 9.93 -5.70
N PHE A 50 -35.57 10.76 -4.87
CA PHE A 50 -36.22 12.01 -5.31
C PHE A 50 -36.03 13.12 -4.27
N ASN A 51 -35.70 14.33 -4.73
CA ASN A 51 -35.52 15.50 -3.87
C ASN A 51 -36.82 15.84 -3.13
N ALA A 52 -36.74 15.94 -1.80
CA ALA A 52 -37.91 16.03 -0.94
C ALA A 52 -38.55 17.43 -0.95
N ASN A 53 -39.75 17.56 -1.55
CA ASN A 53 -40.91 18.30 -0.98
C ASN A 53 -42.18 18.34 -1.87
N GLU A 54 -42.49 17.29 -2.66
CA GLU A 54 -43.84 17.12 -3.25
C GLU A 54 -44.47 15.77 -2.88
N THR A 55 -45.80 15.74 -2.78
CA THR A 55 -46.57 14.55 -2.36
C THR A 55 -47.36 13.98 -3.54
N ILE A 56 -47.23 12.68 -3.79
CA ILE A 56 -47.89 12.00 -4.92
C ILE A 56 -49.23 11.42 -4.45
N HIS A 57 -50.30 11.70 -5.21
CA HIS A 57 -51.65 11.21 -4.93
C HIS A 57 -52.07 10.13 -5.93
N TRP A 58 -52.34 8.92 -5.45
CA TRP A 58 -52.93 7.83 -6.21
C TRP A 58 -54.46 7.93 -6.22
N ASN A 59 -55.10 7.82 -7.39
CA ASN A 59 -56.55 7.75 -7.49
C ASN A 59 -57.02 6.29 -7.69
N ALA A 60 -57.56 5.70 -6.63
CA ALA A 60 -58.00 4.30 -6.62
C ALA A 60 -59.21 4.02 -7.53
N GLU A 61 -60.08 5.00 -7.79
CA GLU A 61 -61.23 4.83 -8.69
C GLU A 61 -60.84 4.85 -10.17
N LYS A 62 -59.73 5.51 -10.52
CA LYS A 62 -59.26 5.67 -11.91
C LYS A 62 -58.06 4.79 -12.29
N GLN A 63 -57.41 4.16 -11.31
CA GLN A 63 -56.12 3.47 -11.47
C GLN A 63 -55.07 4.32 -12.20
N SER A 64 -55.04 5.62 -11.88
CA SER A 64 -54.10 6.59 -12.42
C SER A 64 -53.36 7.37 -11.34
N MET A 65 -52.15 7.80 -11.70
CA MET A 65 -51.28 8.66 -10.90
C MET A 65 -51.05 9.96 -11.65
N LYS A 66 -51.10 11.10 -10.95
CA LYS A 66 -50.69 12.39 -11.52
C LYS A 66 -49.25 12.69 -11.17
N ILE A 67 -48.45 12.95 -12.20
CA ILE A 67 -47.04 13.36 -12.07
C ILE A 67 -46.87 14.70 -12.78
N LYS A 68 -46.14 15.62 -12.16
CA LYS A 68 -45.62 16.83 -12.82
C LYS A 68 -44.30 16.46 -13.50
N ILE A 69 -44.16 16.82 -14.76
CA ILE A 69 -42.89 16.66 -15.49
C ILE A 69 -42.44 18.04 -15.96
N LEU A 70 -41.17 18.34 -15.73
CA LEU A 70 -40.47 19.46 -16.35
C LEU A 70 -39.86 18.97 -17.66
N ASP A 71 -40.04 19.72 -18.75
CA ASP A 71 -39.28 19.47 -19.98
C ASP A 71 -37.85 20.01 -19.85
N GLY A 72 -36.98 19.69 -20.82
CA GLY A 72 -35.61 20.22 -20.91
C GLY A 72 -35.52 21.74 -21.18
N LYS A 73 -36.60 22.49 -20.95
CA LYS A 73 -36.69 23.96 -20.98
C LYS A 73 -37.42 24.51 -19.74
N ASN A 74 -37.50 23.69 -18.68
CA ASN A 74 -38.10 23.99 -17.38
C ASN A 74 -39.57 24.47 -17.42
N LYS A 75 -40.36 24.06 -18.43
CA LYS A 75 -41.81 24.27 -18.44
C LYS A 75 -42.55 23.07 -17.84
N ARG A 76 -43.52 23.37 -16.98
CA ARG A 76 -44.28 22.39 -16.20
C ARG A 76 -45.49 21.87 -16.98
N HIS A 77 -45.56 20.56 -17.20
CA HIS A 77 -46.77 19.88 -17.65
C HIS A 77 -47.26 18.87 -16.58
N ILE A 78 -48.57 18.61 -16.58
CA ILE A 78 -49.24 17.68 -15.67
C ILE A 78 -49.92 16.61 -16.51
N THR A 79 -49.58 15.35 -16.26
CA THR A 79 -50.11 14.21 -17.02
C THR A 79 -50.67 13.15 -16.07
N ASP A 80 -51.81 12.56 -16.44
CA ASP A 80 -52.35 11.36 -15.82
C ASP A 80 -51.70 10.13 -16.49
N ILE A 81 -51.03 9.28 -15.71
CA ILE A 81 -50.44 8.01 -16.18
C ILE A 81 -51.29 6.86 -15.63
N THR A 82 -51.67 5.90 -16.47
CA THR A 82 -52.46 4.73 -16.06
C THR A 82 -51.58 3.49 -15.86
N LYS A 83 -52.07 2.48 -15.13
CA LYS A 83 -51.37 1.19 -14.95
C LYS A 83 -50.92 0.57 -16.29
N LYS A 84 -51.73 0.74 -17.35
CA LYS A 84 -51.52 0.14 -18.67
C LYS A 84 -50.44 0.84 -19.52
N ASP A 85 -49.96 1.99 -19.04
CA ASP A 85 -48.83 2.73 -19.63
C ASP A 85 -47.51 2.34 -18.93
N PHE A 86 -47.57 2.05 -17.63
CA PHE A 86 -46.46 1.50 -16.84
C PHE A 86 -46.00 0.13 -17.39
N GLU A 87 -46.96 -0.73 -17.74
CA GLU A 87 -46.76 -2.05 -18.35
C GLU A 87 -46.20 -2.00 -19.80
N LYS A 88 -45.82 -0.82 -20.31
CA LYS A 88 -45.24 -0.61 -21.67
C LYS A 88 -43.85 0.03 -21.68
N LEU A 89 -43.28 0.38 -20.53
CA LEU A 89 -41.94 0.94 -20.43
C LEU A 89 -40.89 -0.16 -20.60
N SER A 90 -40.46 -0.40 -21.84
CA SER A 90 -39.31 -1.25 -22.11
C SER A 90 -38.00 -0.52 -21.79
N ILE A 91 -37.04 -1.28 -21.25
CA ILE A 91 -35.78 -0.81 -20.64
C ILE A 91 -35.00 0.17 -21.55
N ASN A 92 -35.03 -0.03 -22.87
CA ASN A 92 -34.29 0.77 -23.85
C ASN A 92 -34.80 2.22 -24.05
N THR A 93 -35.82 2.67 -23.31
CA THR A 93 -36.30 4.07 -23.38
C THR A 93 -35.59 4.98 -22.38
N VAL A 94 -35.14 4.46 -21.22
CA VAL A 94 -34.50 5.26 -20.16
C VAL A 94 -33.05 5.63 -20.53
N ALA A 95 -32.34 4.72 -21.20
CA ALA A 95 -30.94 4.91 -21.64
C ALA A 95 -30.72 6.05 -22.64
N LYS A 96 -31.78 6.73 -23.12
CA LYS A 96 -31.69 7.83 -24.10
C LYS A 96 -31.82 9.24 -23.49
N TYR A 97 -31.84 9.35 -22.16
CA TYR A 97 -31.81 10.62 -21.43
C TYR A 97 -30.57 10.81 -20.53
N MET A 98 -29.63 9.85 -20.53
CA MET A 98 -28.32 9.99 -19.87
C MET A 98 -27.21 9.76 -20.89
N SER A 99 -26.65 10.83 -21.44
CA SER A 99 -25.54 10.76 -22.40
C SER A 99 -24.71 12.04 -22.45
N ARG A 100 -23.38 11.87 -22.47
CA ARG A 100 -22.29 12.87 -22.58
C ARG A 100 -21.93 13.66 -21.30
N PRO A 101 -20.65 14.05 -21.08
CA PRO A 101 -19.42 13.72 -21.83
C PRO A 101 -18.24 13.16 -20.98
N ASN A 102 -17.59 12.14 -21.54
CA ASN A 102 -16.14 11.99 -21.77
C ASN A 102 -15.06 12.26 -20.68
N GLU A 103 -14.35 11.16 -20.35
CA GLU A 103 -12.89 10.95 -20.48
C GLU A 103 -11.81 11.89 -19.86
N LYS A 104 -10.81 11.20 -19.27
CA LYS A 104 -9.35 11.49 -19.29
C LYS A 104 -8.81 12.73 -18.53
N SER A 105 -8.36 12.48 -17.31
CA SER A 105 -7.01 12.88 -16.88
C SER A 105 -6.29 11.67 -16.23
N ARG A 106 -4.96 11.73 -16.10
CA ARG A 106 -4.14 10.59 -15.62
C ARG A 106 -2.84 11.11 -15.01
N LYS A 107 -2.49 10.61 -13.81
CA LYS A 107 -1.34 11.01 -12.96
C LYS A 107 -1.42 12.43 -12.38
N ASN A 108 -1.60 12.48 -11.06
CA ASN A 108 -0.54 12.96 -10.17
C ASN A 108 -0.29 11.87 -9.12
N THR A 109 0.92 11.78 -8.61
CA THR A 109 1.32 10.78 -7.60
C THR A 109 2.09 11.46 -6.48
N SER A 110 1.37 11.91 -5.45
CA SER A 110 1.94 12.08 -4.12
C SER A 110 2.20 10.70 -3.52
N ILE A 111 3.32 10.56 -2.80
CA ILE A 111 3.73 9.28 -2.21
C ILE A 111 3.11 9.17 -0.81
N VAL A 112 2.03 8.38 -0.72
CA VAL A 112 1.44 7.94 0.56
C VAL A 112 1.55 6.42 0.60
N HIS A 113 2.28 5.89 1.60
CA HIS A 113 2.55 4.47 1.70
C HIS A 113 1.35 3.71 2.29
N GLY A 114 0.49 3.18 1.41
CA GLY A 114 -0.49 2.15 1.76
C GLY A 114 0.16 0.77 1.81
N SER A 115 0.05 0.07 2.94
CA SER A 115 0.68 -1.24 3.17
C SER A 115 0.11 -2.34 2.28
N TRP A 116 0.97 -3.03 1.52
CA TRP A 116 0.63 -4.30 0.89
C TRP A 116 1.06 -5.45 1.79
N LYS A 117 0.11 -6.23 2.30
CA LYS A 117 0.37 -7.58 2.82
C LYS A 117 -0.88 -8.46 2.71
N ASP A 118 -1.04 -9.06 1.54
CA ASP A 118 -1.76 -10.32 1.33
C ASP A 118 -1.38 -10.88 -0.06
N ILE A 119 -1.35 -12.21 -0.19
CA ILE A 119 -0.93 -12.98 -1.38
C ILE A 119 0.58 -12.86 -1.73
N GLU A 120 1.40 -13.71 -1.11
CA GLU A 120 2.55 -14.32 -1.80
C GLU A 120 2.80 -15.76 -1.30
N GLU A 121 1.92 -16.71 -1.70
CA GLU A 121 2.18 -18.16 -1.57
C GLU A 121 1.59 -18.95 -2.78
N VAL A 122 1.66 -18.40 -4.00
CA VAL A 122 1.23 -19.11 -5.24
C VAL A 122 2.15 -18.81 -6.44
N SER A 123 3.45 -19.10 -6.34
CA SER A 123 4.34 -19.04 -7.53
C SER A 123 5.50 -20.04 -7.57
N GLU A 124 5.51 -21.10 -6.75
CA GLU A 124 6.54 -22.15 -6.87
C GLU A 124 5.96 -23.57 -6.70
N ASN A 125 4.99 -23.92 -7.55
CA ASN A 125 4.69 -25.32 -7.89
C ASN A 125 3.80 -25.42 -9.15
N SER A 126 4.42 -25.48 -10.33
CA SER A 126 3.74 -25.84 -11.59
C SER A 126 4.44 -26.97 -12.34
N ASP A 127 5.18 -27.82 -11.62
CA ASP A 127 5.78 -29.05 -12.16
C ASP A 127 4.73 -30.18 -12.29
N SER A 128 3.60 -29.84 -12.91
CA SER A 128 2.62 -30.81 -13.37
C SER A 128 3.18 -31.55 -14.58
N VAL A 129 3.93 -32.63 -14.33
CA VAL A 129 4.40 -33.56 -15.38
C VAL A 129 3.19 -34.20 -16.05
N PHE A 130 2.73 -33.58 -17.15
CA PHE A 130 1.67 -34.12 -17.98
C PHE A 130 2.20 -35.38 -18.71
N PRO A 131 1.59 -36.56 -18.50
CA PRO A 131 1.67 -37.60 -19.51
C PRO A 131 0.92 -37.08 -20.75
N GLU A 132 1.53 -37.29 -21.92
CA GLU A 132 1.17 -36.65 -23.21
C GLU A 132 1.55 -35.16 -23.31
N LYS A 133 2.08 -34.79 -24.48
CA LYS A 133 2.91 -33.59 -24.67
C LYS A 133 2.07 -32.31 -24.61
N ARG A 134 2.41 -31.40 -23.69
CA ARG A 134 1.89 -30.03 -23.64
C ARG A 134 3.03 -29.02 -23.62
N PHE A 135 2.82 -27.85 -24.20
CA PHE A 135 3.74 -26.71 -24.13
C PHE A 135 3.02 -25.53 -23.49
N ALA A 136 3.53 -25.06 -22.36
CA ALA A 136 3.22 -23.73 -21.85
C ALA A 136 4.21 -22.72 -22.47
N LEU A 137 3.70 -21.61 -23.02
CA LEU A 137 4.53 -20.50 -23.46
C LEU A 137 4.24 -19.30 -22.55
N VAL A 138 5.01 -19.20 -21.47
CA VAL A 138 4.92 -18.07 -20.54
C VAL A 138 5.73 -16.91 -21.11
N ILE A 139 5.06 -15.90 -21.65
CA ILE A 139 5.70 -14.63 -22.02
C ILE A 139 5.58 -13.69 -20.82
N GLY A 140 6.33 -14.01 -19.76
CA GLY A 140 6.51 -13.15 -18.60
C GLY A 140 7.66 -12.16 -18.86
N ASN A 141 7.47 -10.89 -18.55
CA ASN A 141 8.54 -9.91 -18.55
C ASN A 141 9.15 -9.83 -17.14
N SER A 142 9.93 -10.85 -16.77
CA SER A 142 10.55 -11.00 -15.45
C SER A 142 11.98 -10.45 -15.41
N ASN A 143 12.30 -9.69 -14.36
CA ASN A 143 13.67 -9.28 -14.04
C ASN A 143 14.57 -10.51 -13.80
N TYR A 144 15.89 -10.33 -13.97
CA TYR A 144 16.81 -11.44 -14.24
C TYR A 144 17.89 -11.64 -13.17
N GLU A 145 17.62 -12.47 -12.17
CA GLU A 145 18.62 -13.24 -11.39
C GLU A 145 17.99 -14.58 -10.96
N HIS A 146 18.69 -15.71 -10.80
CA HIS A 146 20.12 -16.00 -11.00
C HIS A 146 20.32 -17.25 -11.89
N LEU A 147 21.47 -17.36 -12.57
CA LEU A 147 22.17 -18.65 -12.75
C LEU A 147 23.67 -18.39 -13.07
N LYS A 148 24.56 -19.26 -12.60
CA LYS A 148 26.02 -18.99 -12.55
C LYS A 148 26.74 -19.26 -13.87
N ARG A 149 27.76 -18.45 -14.18
CA ARG A 149 28.82 -18.78 -15.15
C ARG A 149 29.73 -19.89 -14.63
N LEU A 150 30.28 -20.66 -15.57
CA LEU A 150 31.57 -21.37 -15.47
C LEU A 150 32.39 -21.05 -16.73
N ASP A 151 33.70 -21.27 -16.66
CA ASP A 151 34.67 -20.58 -17.52
C ASP A 151 34.93 -21.13 -18.94
N ASN A 152 35.50 -20.25 -19.76
CA ASN A 152 35.97 -20.43 -21.15
C ASN A 152 37.53 -20.62 -21.13
N PRO A 153 38.28 -20.92 -22.22
CA PRO A 153 37.91 -21.34 -23.58
C PRO A 153 38.73 -22.54 -24.17
N LYS A 154 38.36 -23.03 -25.38
CA LYS A 154 39.29 -23.29 -26.52
C LYS A 154 38.68 -23.83 -27.84
N ASN A 155 38.91 -23.05 -28.90
CA ASN A 155 39.49 -23.40 -30.22
C ASN A 155 38.96 -24.56 -31.12
N ASP A 156 38.52 -24.14 -32.32
CA ASP A 156 39.01 -24.51 -33.67
C ASP A 156 38.45 -25.72 -34.49
N VAL A 157 37.81 -25.32 -35.60
CA VAL A 157 37.91 -25.84 -36.99
C VAL A 157 37.16 -27.12 -37.42
N ASP A 158 36.01 -26.87 -38.08
CA ASP A 158 35.48 -27.47 -39.33
C ASP A 158 35.90 -28.89 -39.79
N SER A 159 34.90 -29.73 -40.08
CA SER A 159 34.55 -30.04 -41.49
C SER A 159 33.29 -30.91 -41.72
N VAL A 160 32.43 -30.45 -42.65
CA VAL A 160 31.61 -31.23 -43.60
C VAL A 160 30.54 -32.20 -43.03
N THR A 161 29.40 -31.61 -42.66
CA THR A 161 28.01 -31.98 -43.06
C THR A 161 27.63 -33.46 -43.28
N ASP A 162 26.69 -33.96 -42.46
CA ASP A 162 25.42 -34.51 -42.96
C ASP A 162 24.27 -34.29 -41.94
N LYS A 163 23.07 -33.95 -42.44
CA LYS A 163 21.76 -33.78 -41.75
C LYS A 163 21.73 -33.32 -40.28
N LEU A 164 21.77 -31.99 -40.13
CA LEU A 164 21.25 -31.17 -39.02
C LEU A 164 20.48 -31.89 -37.88
N CYS A 165 21.20 -32.18 -36.82
CA CYS A 165 20.82 -31.66 -35.50
C CYS A 165 21.47 -30.26 -35.32
N SER A 166 21.18 -29.63 -34.17
CA SER A 166 21.44 -28.21 -33.82
C SER A 166 20.67 -27.17 -34.64
N LEU A 167 19.84 -26.43 -33.91
CA LEU A 167 19.61 -25.00 -34.12
C LEU A 167 19.95 -24.37 -32.77
N ASP A 168 21.20 -23.94 -32.63
CA ASP A 168 21.51 -22.91 -31.66
C ASP A 168 20.74 -21.63 -32.07
N PHE A 169 20.18 -20.94 -31.09
CA PHE A 169 19.76 -19.55 -31.25
C PHE A 169 20.55 -18.72 -30.26
N ASP A 170 21.39 -17.83 -30.79
CA ASP A 170 22.14 -16.87 -30.00
C ASP A 170 21.20 -16.04 -29.11
N VAL A 171 21.67 -15.71 -27.91
CA VAL A 171 21.03 -14.70 -27.05
C VAL A 171 21.30 -13.32 -27.68
N LEU A 172 20.49 -12.97 -28.67
CA LEU A 172 20.50 -11.64 -29.29
C LEU A 172 19.90 -10.60 -28.33
N PRO A 173 20.52 -9.42 -28.17
CA PRO A 173 20.01 -8.36 -27.30
C PRO A 173 18.68 -7.82 -27.83
N ALA A 174 17.72 -7.60 -26.93
CA ALA A 174 16.35 -7.23 -27.29
C ALA A 174 16.22 -5.76 -27.72
N TYR A 175 16.48 -5.50 -29.01
CA TYR A 175 16.01 -4.32 -29.74
C TYR A 175 15.47 -4.77 -31.12
N ASP A 176 14.28 -4.27 -31.49
CA ASP A 176 13.53 -4.57 -32.72
C ASP A 176 13.30 -6.06 -33.08
N ALA A 177 12.17 -6.61 -32.62
CA ALA A 177 11.60 -7.88 -33.12
C ALA A 177 10.23 -7.63 -33.77
N ASP A 178 10.14 -7.86 -35.09
CA ASP A 178 9.02 -7.44 -35.95
C ASP A 178 7.86 -8.47 -36.02
N TYR A 179 6.65 -7.99 -36.35
CA TYR A 179 5.36 -8.70 -36.38
C TYR A 179 5.36 -9.99 -37.23
N LYS A 180 6.34 -10.15 -38.14
CA LYS A 180 6.59 -11.39 -38.89
C LYS A 180 6.94 -12.59 -38.00
N GLN A 181 7.68 -12.41 -36.91
CA GLN A 181 8.17 -13.55 -36.12
C GLN A 181 7.06 -14.24 -35.33
N PHE A 182 6.11 -13.48 -34.79
CA PHE A 182 4.92 -14.02 -34.11
C PHE A 182 4.06 -14.88 -35.05
N ASN A 183 3.90 -14.46 -36.32
CA ASN A 183 3.18 -15.22 -37.33
C ASN A 183 3.91 -16.52 -37.72
N ASN A 184 5.25 -16.54 -37.75
CA ASN A 184 6.01 -17.78 -37.93
C ASN A 184 5.81 -18.75 -36.77
N LEU A 185 5.79 -18.26 -35.52
CA LEU A 185 5.55 -19.10 -34.34
C LEU A 185 4.16 -19.75 -34.38
N ILE A 186 3.11 -18.98 -34.73
CA ILE A 186 1.75 -19.52 -34.91
C ILE A 186 1.68 -20.53 -36.05
N ASN A 187 2.35 -20.29 -37.19
CA ASN A 187 2.38 -21.26 -38.29
C ASN A 187 3.06 -22.58 -37.86
N ILE A 188 4.20 -22.52 -37.14
CA ILE A 188 4.91 -23.70 -36.63
C ILE A 188 4.06 -24.49 -35.61
N LEU A 189 3.24 -23.81 -34.81
CA LEU A 189 2.28 -24.45 -33.90
C LEU A 189 1.10 -25.09 -34.66
N SER A 190 0.61 -24.44 -35.73
CA SER A 190 -0.56 -24.89 -36.49
C SER A 190 -0.37 -26.23 -37.24
N GLU A 191 0.87 -26.60 -37.58
CA GLU A 191 1.18 -27.87 -38.24
C GLU A 191 1.24 -29.08 -37.29
N LYS A 192 1.14 -28.88 -35.96
CA LYS A 192 1.28 -29.95 -34.95
C LYS A 192 -0.03 -30.18 -34.19
N LYS A 193 -0.84 -31.13 -34.67
CA LYS A 193 -2.24 -31.33 -34.23
C LYS A 193 -2.48 -31.87 -32.82
N ASP A 194 -1.44 -32.27 -32.08
CA ASP A 194 -1.54 -33.03 -30.81
C ASP A 194 -1.01 -32.26 -29.57
N TYR A 195 -1.31 -30.96 -29.44
CA TYR A 195 -0.85 -30.13 -28.32
C TYR A 195 -1.95 -29.18 -27.81
N ASP A 196 -2.18 -29.16 -26.49
CA ASP A 196 -2.91 -28.07 -25.82
C ASP A 196 -1.93 -26.90 -25.59
N VAL A 197 -2.37 -25.67 -25.90
CA VAL A 197 -1.60 -24.42 -25.71
C VAL A 197 -2.32 -23.54 -24.69
N VAL A 198 -1.58 -23.05 -23.70
CA VAL A 198 -2.04 -22.07 -22.71
C VAL A 198 -1.22 -20.79 -22.86
N LEU A 199 -1.90 -19.65 -22.95
CA LEU A 199 -1.32 -18.31 -22.92
C LEU A 199 -1.77 -17.62 -21.64
N VAL A 200 -0.83 -17.04 -20.90
CA VAL A 200 -1.06 -16.24 -19.70
C VAL A 200 -0.47 -14.85 -19.94
N TYR A 201 -1.20 -13.80 -19.58
CA TYR A 201 -0.80 -12.41 -19.80
C TYR A 201 -0.97 -11.63 -18.49
N TYR A 202 0.11 -10.98 -18.04
CA TYR A 202 0.11 -10.13 -16.85
C TYR A 202 0.21 -8.66 -17.24
N SER A 203 -0.73 -7.83 -16.75
CA SER A 203 -0.72 -6.38 -16.94
C SER A 203 -0.21 -5.63 -15.69
N GLY A 204 1.02 -5.95 -15.26
CA GLY A 204 1.70 -5.27 -14.15
C GLY A 204 2.40 -3.99 -14.61
N HIS A 205 1.89 -2.84 -14.17
CA HIS A 205 2.44 -1.49 -14.37
C HIS A 205 2.62 -0.98 -15.83
N GLY A 206 2.27 0.29 -16.03
CA GLY A 206 2.23 0.90 -17.36
C GLY A 206 3.59 1.37 -17.87
N ILE A 207 4.35 0.48 -18.51
CA ILE A 207 5.50 0.88 -19.34
C ILE A 207 5.02 1.84 -20.43
N ARG A 208 5.49 3.09 -20.38
CA ARG A 208 5.50 4.00 -21.54
C ARG A 208 6.91 4.03 -22.08
N HIS A 209 7.14 3.40 -23.23
CA HIS A 209 8.29 3.70 -24.05
C HIS A 209 7.90 3.98 -25.51
N ASN A 210 8.60 4.95 -26.08
CA ASN A 210 8.80 5.19 -27.50
C ASN A 210 7.53 5.41 -28.36
N ASN A 211 6.95 6.61 -28.21
CA ASN A 211 6.47 7.31 -29.41
C ASN A 211 7.66 7.57 -30.35
N LYS A 212 7.83 6.75 -31.39
CA LYS A 212 8.37 7.23 -32.67
C LYS A 212 7.33 7.00 -33.76
N GLN A 213 6.93 8.08 -34.44
CA GLN A 213 6.15 7.98 -35.66
C GLN A 213 7.06 7.46 -36.78
N TYR A 214 6.78 6.27 -37.30
CA TYR A 214 7.26 5.90 -38.63
C TYR A 214 6.33 6.52 -39.68
N LEU A 215 6.63 7.77 -40.04
CA LEU A 215 5.97 8.46 -41.16
C LEU A 215 6.54 7.93 -42.48
N ILE A 216 5.86 6.92 -43.04
CA ILE A 216 6.03 6.44 -44.42
C ILE A 216 4.64 6.46 -45.07
N PRO A 217 4.48 7.02 -46.29
CA PRO A 217 3.19 7.60 -46.70
C PRO A 217 2.18 6.59 -47.25
N ILE A 218 0.89 6.96 -47.12
CA ILE A 218 -0.21 6.36 -47.88
C ILE A 218 -1.03 7.51 -48.48
N ASP A 219 -1.05 7.61 -49.81
CA ASP A 219 -1.92 8.52 -50.56
C ASP A 219 -3.37 8.01 -50.58
N ALA A 220 -4.29 8.72 -49.91
CA ALA A 220 -5.74 8.61 -50.14
C ALA A 220 -6.48 9.88 -49.65
N GLU A 221 -7.28 10.51 -50.51
CA GLU A 221 -8.07 11.70 -50.15
C GLU A 221 -9.41 11.37 -49.44
N ILE A 222 -9.60 11.84 -48.21
CA ILE A 222 -10.88 12.30 -47.65
C ILE A 222 -10.51 13.45 -46.69
N LYS A 223 -10.80 14.75 -46.87
CA LYS A 223 -11.97 15.54 -47.32
C LYS A 223 -13.09 15.69 -46.28
N ASP A 224 -13.04 16.85 -45.61
CA ASP A 224 -13.94 17.43 -44.59
C ASP A 224 -13.74 16.94 -43.13
N PRO A 225 -13.15 17.76 -42.23
CA PRO A 225 -12.89 17.41 -40.83
C PRO A 225 -13.95 17.97 -39.86
N SER A 226 -14.99 17.20 -39.60
CA SER A 226 -15.86 17.35 -38.42
C SER A 226 -16.32 15.98 -37.90
N ASP A 227 -16.80 15.92 -36.66
CA ASP A 227 -17.16 14.69 -35.92
C ASP A 227 -16.00 13.69 -35.69
N LEU A 228 -15.03 14.07 -34.85
CA LEU A 228 -14.00 13.18 -34.31
C LEU A 228 -13.97 13.19 -32.76
N GLU A 229 -15.13 12.94 -32.15
CA GLU A 229 -15.25 12.58 -30.72
C GLU A 229 -15.50 11.06 -30.56
N ASN A 230 -14.98 10.49 -29.47
CA ASN A 230 -15.32 9.18 -28.89
C ASN A 230 -14.86 7.93 -29.66
N ASN A 231 -13.59 7.56 -29.49
CA ASN A 231 -13.03 6.25 -29.88
C ASN A 231 -12.78 5.34 -28.67
N CYS A 232 -13.71 4.41 -28.41
CA CYS A 232 -13.54 3.30 -27.46
C CYS A 232 -14.40 2.08 -27.83
N PHE A 233 -14.33 1.61 -29.09
CA PHE A 233 -15.08 0.40 -29.52
C PHE A 233 -14.40 -0.43 -30.63
N THR A 234 -13.07 -0.56 -30.59
CA THR A 234 -12.29 -1.12 -31.72
C THR A 234 -11.25 -2.17 -31.30
N LEU A 235 -11.63 -3.09 -30.40
CA LEU A 235 -10.87 -4.32 -30.11
C LEU A 235 -11.70 -5.61 -30.28
N TYR A 236 -13.01 -5.54 -30.04
CA TYR A 236 -13.91 -6.70 -30.11
C TYR A 236 -14.10 -7.27 -31.54
N GLN A 237 -14.05 -6.43 -32.58
CA GLN A 237 -14.26 -6.88 -33.97
C GLN A 237 -13.01 -7.44 -34.67
N LEU A 238 -11.80 -7.26 -34.10
CA LEU A 238 -10.57 -7.76 -34.75
C LEU A 238 -10.44 -9.29 -34.65
N TYR A 239 -10.95 -9.88 -33.56
CA TYR A 239 -10.89 -11.33 -33.32
C TYR A 239 -11.92 -12.15 -34.12
N THR A 240 -13.03 -11.54 -34.54
CA THR A 240 -14.12 -12.24 -35.25
C THR A 240 -13.87 -12.50 -36.75
N ASN A 241 -12.79 -11.99 -37.35
CA ASN A 241 -12.49 -12.16 -38.78
C ASN A 241 -11.17 -12.90 -39.10
N LEU A 242 -10.43 -13.39 -38.10
CA LEU A 242 -9.34 -14.36 -38.31
C LEU A 242 -9.90 -15.79 -38.24
N GLY A 243 -10.42 -16.28 -39.36
CA GLY A 243 -11.08 -17.58 -39.50
C GLY A 243 -10.17 -18.82 -39.41
N ILE A 244 -9.21 -18.87 -38.47
CA ILE A 244 -8.17 -19.91 -38.35
C ILE A 244 -8.14 -20.53 -36.94
N LEU A 245 -9.29 -20.67 -36.28
CA LEU A 245 -9.45 -21.45 -35.03
C LEU A 245 -10.70 -22.35 -35.08
N LYS A 246 -10.67 -23.35 -35.96
CA LYS A 246 -11.73 -24.40 -36.06
C LYS A 246 -11.27 -25.84 -35.85
N GLU A 247 -9.96 -26.10 -35.69
CA GLU A 247 -9.41 -27.45 -35.46
C GLU A 247 -8.41 -27.55 -34.30
N ALA A 248 -8.24 -26.50 -33.47
CA ALA A 248 -7.31 -26.50 -32.33
C ALA A 248 -8.05 -26.36 -30.99
N LYS A 249 -7.71 -27.18 -29.99
CA LYS A 249 -8.28 -27.15 -28.62
C LYS A 249 -7.63 -26.07 -27.73
N ALA A 250 -7.54 -24.84 -28.21
CA ALA A 250 -7.02 -23.74 -27.40
C ALA A 250 -7.99 -23.44 -26.23
N ARG A 251 -7.47 -23.46 -24.99
CA ARG A 251 -8.17 -22.92 -23.81
C ARG A 251 -7.49 -21.60 -23.41
N ILE A 252 -8.21 -20.49 -23.60
CA ILE A 252 -7.76 -19.17 -23.17
C ILE A 252 -8.31 -18.94 -21.76
N VAL A 253 -7.43 -18.55 -20.83
CA VAL A 253 -7.80 -18.15 -19.46
C VAL A 253 -7.39 -16.70 -19.29
N PHE A 254 -8.38 -15.83 -19.07
CA PHE A 254 -8.14 -14.46 -18.65
C PHE A 254 -8.15 -14.40 -17.12
N ILE A 255 -7.14 -13.76 -16.53
CA ILE A 255 -7.10 -13.42 -15.11
C ILE A 255 -7.07 -11.89 -15.04
N ASP A 256 -8.19 -11.29 -14.66
CA ASP A 256 -8.30 -9.84 -14.50
C ASP A 256 -8.00 -9.46 -13.05
N ALA A 257 -6.87 -8.78 -12.83
CA ALA A 257 -6.42 -8.31 -11.54
C ALA A 257 -6.99 -6.90 -11.23
N CYS A 258 -8.31 -6.76 -11.28
CA CYS A 258 -8.97 -5.53 -10.86
C CYS A 258 -8.81 -5.29 -9.36
N ARG A 259 -8.26 -4.12 -8.98
CA ARG A 259 -8.19 -3.66 -7.59
C ARG A 259 -9.59 -3.45 -7.02
N THR A 260 -9.83 -3.88 -5.78
CA THR A 260 -11.00 -3.51 -4.99
C THR A 260 -10.58 -2.79 -3.71
N GLU A 261 -10.30 -1.50 -3.85
CA GLU A 261 -10.37 -0.55 -2.74
C GLU A 261 -11.84 -0.10 -2.56
N THR A 262 -12.20 0.42 -1.39
CA THR A 262 -13.56 0.85 -0.93
C THR A 262 -14.55 -0.27 -0.50
N PRO A 263 -15.19 -0.14 0.68
CA PRO A 263 -16.28 -1.03 1.13
C PRO A 263 -17.64 -0.31 1.23
N TRP A 264 -18.61 -0.64 0.35
CA TRP A 264 -19.98 -0.14 0.49
C TRP A 264 -21.06 -1.21 0.21
N GLN A 265 -22.06 -1.22 1.10
CA GLN A 265 -23.44 -1.74 0.98
C GLN A 265 -23.69 -3.11 0.31
N LYS A 266 -24.20 -4.05 1.13
CA LYS A 266 -25.13 -5.09 0.65
C LYS A 266 -26.57 -4.55 0.62
N GLU A 267 -27.04 -4.17 -0.57
CA GLU A 267 -28.45 -4.25 -0.97
C GLU A 267 -28.51 -4.75 -2.43
N GLY A 268 -29.55 -5.51 -2.77
CA GLY A 268 -29.77 -6.02 -4.14
C GLY A 268 -29.70 -7.54 -4.24
N ASP A 269 -30.85 -8.17 -4.50
CA ASP A 269 -30.93 -9.56 -4.93
C ASP A 269 -30.56 -9.67 -6.42
N SER A 270 -29.92 -10.78 -6.81
CA SER A 270 -29.82 -11.22 -8.21
C SER A 270 -30.03 -12.73 -8.30
N GLU A 271 -31.28 -13.14 -8.43
CA GLU A 271 -31.61 -14.42 -9.05
C GLU A 271 -31.23 -14.33 -10.53
N GLU A 272 -30.50 -15.32 -11.06
CA GLU A 272 -30.41 -15.53 -12.51
C GLU A 272 -30.58 -17.03 -12.79
N GLU A 273 -31.54 -17.37 -13.66
CA GLU A 273 -31.96 -18.75 -13.89
C GLU A 273 -31.00 -19.47 -14.84
N ALA A 274 -30.55 -20.67 -14.46
CA ALA A 274 -29.67 -21.49 -15.29
C ALA A 274 -30.48 -22.39 -16.25
N GLU A 275 -30.48 -22.08 -17.55
CA GLU A 275 -30.82 -23.05 -18.60
C GLU A 275 -29.62 -23.96 -18.91
N GLN A 276 -29.91 -25.15 -19.47
CA GLN A 276 -28.99 -26.30 -19.45
C GLN A 276 -28.13 -26.39 -20.72
N ASP A 277 -26.81 -26.58 -20.55
CA ASP A 277 -26.05 -27.76 -21.05
C ASP A 277 -24.54 -27.52 -21.13
N ASN A 278 -23.79 -27.93 -20.10
CA ASN A 278 -22.50 -28.66 -20.21
C ASN A 278 -21.97 -29.06 -18.81
N PRO A 279 -21.24 -30.19 -18.67
CA PRO A 279 -20.74 -30.65 -17.37
C PRO A 279 -19.39 -30.02 -17.00
N ILE A 280 -19.37 -29.13 -16.01
CA ILE A 280 -18.16 -28.69 -15.30
C ILE A 280 -18.32 -29.00 -13.81
N ALA A 281 -17.28 -29.57 -13.19
CA ALA A 281 -17.29 -29.94 -11.79
C ALA A 281 -17.13 -28.70 -10.89
N VAL A 282 -18.06 -28.52 -9.96
CA VAL A 282 -17.94 -27.52 -8.90
C VAL A 282 -16.98 -28.04 -7.83
N ILE A 283 -15.86 -27.35 -7.62
CA ILE A 283 -15.00 -27.53 -6.45
C ILE A 283 -15.48 -26.56 -5.37
N TYR A 284 -15.70 -27.07 -4.16
CA TYR A 284 -16.09 -26.25 -3.01
C TYR A 284 -14.88 -25.47 -2.48
N SER A 285 -15.00 -24.15 -2.38
CA SER A 285 -14.13 -23.35 -1.52
C SER A 285 -14.63 -23.43 -0.08
N THR A 286 -13.78 -23.89 0.84
CA THR A 286 -14.11 -24.04 2.26
C THR A 286 -13.56 -22.87 3.08
N SER A 287 -14.29 -21.77 3.16
CA SER A 287 -14.02 -20.72 4.12
C SER A 287 -14.38 -21.20 5.56
N LYS A 288 -13.36 -21.42 6.41
CA LYS A 288 -13.53 -21.75 7.85
C LYS A 288 -14.26 -20.56 8.54
N ASN A 289 -15.58 -20.63 8.73
CA ASN A 289 -16.32 -19.67 9.57
C ASN A 289 -17.38 -20.38 10.44
N LYS A 290 -16.91 -20.97 11.56
CA LYS A 290 -17.74 -21.74 12.52
C LYS A 290 -18.39 -20.84 13.57
N LYS A 291 -19.73 -20.87 13.69
CA LYS A 291 -20.44 -20.79 14.99
C LYS A 291 -21.89 -21.28 14.88
N ALA A 292 -22.41 -21.82 15.99
CA ALA A 292 -23.69 -22.54 16.15
C ALA A 292 -23.78 -23.87 15.33
N PHE A 293 -23.81 -25.04 15.95
CA PHE A 293 -24.83 -25.45 16.93
C PHE A 293 -24.29 -26.36 18.05
N ASP A 294 -24.75 -26.12 19.28
CA ASP A 294 -24.71 -27.10 20.38
C ASP A 294 -25.95 -28.02 20.28
N GLY A 295 -25.84 -29.30 20.66
CA GLY A 295 -26.89 -30.28 20.38
C GLY A 295 -26.69 -31.67 20.99
N LYS A 296 -27.44 -31.97 22.06
CA LYS A 296 -27.55 -33.31 22.64
C LYS A 296 -28.61 -34.16 21.94
N SER A 297 -28.40 -35.49 22.00
CA SER A 297 -29.41 -36.57 22.01
C SER A 297 -30.41 -36.73 20.85
N GLY A 298 -30.13 -37.70 19.98
CA GLY A 298 -30.94 -38.94 19.82
C GLY A 298 -32.29 -38.92 19.09
N GLY A 299 -32.50 -39.90 18.19
CA GLY A 299 -33.85 -40.23 17.68
C GLY A 299 -33.91 -40.85 16.27
N ASN A 300 -34.12 -42.16 16.21
CA ASN A 300 -34.47 -43.01 15.05
C ASN A 300 -35.19 -42.40 13.81
N SER A 301 -34.89 -43.02 12.64
CA SER A 301 -35.88 -43.49 11.61
C SER A 301 -36.52 -42.47 10.62
N PRO A 302 -36.90 -42.86 9.37
CA PRO A 302 -36.38 -43.94 8.51
C PRO A 302 -36.32 -43.59 6.99
N PHE A 303 -35.19 -43.77 6.29
CA PHE A 303 -35.21 -43.82 4.80
C PHE A 303 -34.13 -44.73 4.19
N ALA A 304 -34.24 -46.04 4.45
CA ALA A 304 -33.37 -47.05 3.85
C ALA A 304 -34.22 -48.14 3.14
N LYS A 305 -34.45 -48.01 1.83
CA LYS A 305 -34.88 -49.07 0.90
C LYS A 305 -34.92 -48.62 -0.57
N ALA A 306 -34.62 -49.56 -1.47
CA ALA A 306 -34.48 -49.44 -2.94
C ALA A 306 -33.27 -48.57 -3.37
N PHE A 307 -32.38 -49.01 -4.28
CA PHE A 307 -32.56 -49.90 -5.43
C PHE A 307 -31.35 -50.86 -5.63
N ILE A 308 -31.57 -52.13 -6.02
CA ILE A 308 -30.55 -53.05 -6.58
C ILE A 308 -31.21 -53.98 -7.60
N GLN A 309 -30.80 -53.85 -8.88
CA GLN A 309 -30.89 -54.77 -10.04
C GLN A 309 -30.67 -53.89 -11.30
N GLU A 310 -30.03 -54.31 -12.39
CA GLU A 310 -29.54 -55.64 -12.80
C GLU A 310 -28.31 -55.52 -13.75
N ILE A 311 -27.81 -56.64 -14.30
CA ILE A 311 -26.65 -56.77 -15.23
C ILE A 311 -25.28 -56.60 -14.53
N GLY A 312 -24.26 -57.44 -14.75
CA GLY A 312 -24.17 -58.69 -15.51
C GLY A 312 -22.71 -59.20 -15.53
N ASN A 313 -22.46 -60.51 -15.39
CA ASN A 313 -21.15 -61.05 -15.03
C ASN A 313 -20.42 -61.79 -16.18
N PRO A 314 -19.21 -61.33 -16.57
CA PRO A 314 -18.16 -62.20 -17.12
C PRO A 314 -16.72 -61.83 -16.63
N SER A 315 -15.68 -62.66 -16.67
CA SER A 315 -15.52 -64.13 -16.66
C SER A 315 -14.02 -64.48 -16.68
N GLU A 316 -13.53 -65.26 -15.72
CA GLU A 316 -12.32 -66.15 -15.71
C GLU A 316 -10.93 -65.73 -16.27
N SER A 317 -10.74 -64.61 -16.98
CA SER A 317 -9.47 -64.30 -17.66
C SER A 317 -8.36 -63.77 -16.71
N LEU A 318 -8.73 -63.01 -15.68
CA LEU A 318 -7.78 -62.20 -14.91
C LEU A 318 -6.88 -62.99 -13.93
N ALA A 319 -7.34 -64.16 -13.48
CA ALA A 319 -6.66 -64.95 -12.44
C ALA A 319 -5.33 -65.59 -12.88
N LYS A 320 -4.99 -65.56 -14.18
CA LYS A 320 -3.78 -66.20 -14.73
C LYS A 320 -2.57 -65.28 -14.89
N THR A 321 -2.73 -63.96 -14.83
CA THR A 321 -1.63 -62.99 -15.04
C THR A 321 -0.88 -62.66 -13.75
N ILE A 322 -1.53 -62.85 -12.58
CA ILE A 322 -0.99 -62.48 -11.26
C ILE A 322 0.21 -63.36 -10.84
N GLY A 323 0.39 -64.54 -11.45
CA GLY A 323 1.47 -65.47 -11.09
C GLY A 323 2.90 -64.99 -11.40
N ASN A 324 3.10 -64.16 -12.43
CA ASN A 324 4.43 -63.97 -13.04
C ASN A 324 5.19 -62.71 -12.60
N ILE A 325 4.62 -61.87 -11.72
CA ILE A 325 5.25 -60.59 -11.32
C ILE A 325 6.22 -60.78 -10.13
N ASN A 326 5.94 -61.73 -9.23
CA ASN A 326 6.74 -61.92 -8.01
C ASN A 326 8.15 -62.48 -8.26
N GLU A 327 8.39 -63.22 -9.34
CA GLU A 327 9.73 -63.75 -9.66
C GLU A 327 10.69 -62.67 -10.22
N ILE A 328 10.16 -61.61 -10.85
CA ILE A 328 10.96 -60.55 -11.45
C ILE A 328 11.55 -59.61 -10.37
N LEU A 329 10.85 -59.44 -9.25
CA LEU A 329 11.25 -58.54 -8.15
C LEU A 329 12.38 -59.08 -7.26
N GLN A 330 12.78 -60.36 -7.38
CA GLN A 330 13.83 -60.96 -6.54
C GLN A 330 15.25 -60.94 -7.15
N GLN A 331 15.46 -60.44 -8.38
CA GLN A 331 16.76 -60.59 -9.06
C GLN A 331 17.65 -59.34 -9.12
N ASN A 332 17.19 -58.16 -8.67
CA ASN A 332 17.96 -56.90 -8.76
C ASN A 332 18.34 -56.25 -7.41
N THR A 333 18.44 -57.04 -6.33
CA THR A 333 19.10 -56.61 -5.09
C THR A 333 20.54 -57.11 -5.05
N ASN A 334 21.46 -56.41 -5.74
CA ASN A 334 22.91 -56.50 -5.49
C ASN A 334 23.70 -55.37 -6.19
N GLY A 335 24.32 -54.50 -5.39
CA GLY A 335 25.44 -53.66 -5.82
C GLY A 335 25.11 -52.24 -6.31
N ILE A 336 25.30 -51.27 -5.41
CA ILE A 336 26.06 -50.02 -5.62
C ILE A 336 26.43 -49.47 -4.23
N GLN A 337 27.63 -48.93 -4.06
CA GLN A 337 28.06 -48.23 -2.84
C GLN A 337 28.22 -46.74 -3.10
N SER A 338 27.90 -45.92 -2.09
CA SER A 338 28.39 -44.54 -1.89
C SER A 338 28.42 -43.59 -3.09
N VAL A 339 27.41 -42.71 -3.17
CA VAL A 339 27.55 -41.34 -3.69
C VAL A 339 26.83 -40.42 -2.70
N SER A 340 27.39 -39.25 -2.40
CA SER A 340 26.78 -38.21 -1.57
C SER A 340 26.08 -37.15 -2.43
N ASP A 341 25.26 -36.32 -1.77
CA ASP A 341 24.71 -35.06 -2.29
C ASP A 341 23.56 -35.19 -3.30
N HIS A 342 22.74 -34.12 -3.39
CA HIS A 342 21.57 -33.95 -4.29
C HIS A 342 20.35 -34.85 -4.00
N GLY A 343 19.63 -34.52 -2.92
CA GLY A 343 18.31 -35.10 -2.62
C GLY A 343 17.20 -34.53 -3.50
N SER A 344 16.96 -35.11 -4.69
CA SER A 344 15.76 -34.87 -5.51
C SER A 344 15.39 -36.08 -6.38
N ALA A 345 15.42 -37.29 -5.80
CA ALA A 345 15.33 -38.54 -6.57
C ALA A 345 14.58 -39.72 -5.89
N ILE A 346 13.72 -39.47 -4.90
CA ILE A 346 12.97 -40.53 -4.18
C ILE A 346 11.46 -40.22 -4.07
N ILE A 347 10.88 -39.48 -5.04
CA ILE A 347 9.43 -39.18 -5.08
C ILE A 347 8.80 -39.74 -6.36
N THR A 348 8.66 -41.06 -6.45
CA THR A 348 7.84 -41.73 -7.50
C THR A 348 7.31 -43.11 -7.09
N LYS A 349 7.13 -43.38 -5.78
CA LYS A 349 6.83 -44.75 -5.32
C LYS A 349 5.91 -44.96 -4.12
N PHE A 350 5.13 -43.95 -3.72
CA PHE A 350 4.06 -44.14 -2.72
C PHE A 350 2.72 -43.55 -3.17
N THR A 351 2.01 -44.30 -4.03
CA THR A 351 0.57 -44.12 -4.28
C THR A 351 -0.02 -45.47 -4.71
N PHE A 352 -1.29 -45.72 -4.36
CA PHE A 352 -2.10 -46.91 -4.72
C PHE A 352 -1.72 -48.29 -4.14
N VAL A 353 -2.11 -48.54 -2.88
CA VAL A 353 -2.83 -49.79 -2.49
C VAL A 353 -3.83 -49.47 -1.37
N ALA A 354 -5.14 -49.33 -1.67
CA ALA A 354 -6.24 -49.44 -0.67
C ALA A 354 -7.67 -49.37 -1.27
N VAL A 355 -8.03 -50.26 -2.20
CA VAL A 355 -9.47 -50.51 -2.51
C VAL A 355 -9.75 -52.01 -2.53
N GLU A 356 -10.01 -52.60 -1.36
CA GLU A 356 -10.99 -53.70 -1.20
C GLU A 356 -11.13 -54.12 0.29
N LYS A 357 -12.10 -53.52 0.99
CA LYS A 357 -13.14 -54.16 1.85
C LYS A 357 -13.53 -53.32 3.07
N GLY A 358 -14.75 -52.78 3.05
CA GLY A 358 -15.53 -52.53 4.26
C GLY A 358 -15.29 -51.22 5.01
N GLY A 359 -15.65 -50.08 4.42
CA GLY A 359 -16.19 -48.92 5.14
C GLY A 359 -15.44 -48.39 6.36
N ILE A 360 -14.34 -47.66 6.13
CA ILE A 360 -13.77 -46.69 7.08
C ILE A 360 -13.64 -45.35 6.35
N SER A 361 -13.92 -44.24 7.05
CA SER A 361 -13.68 -42.90 6.52
C SER A 361 -12.18 -42.60 6.55
N LEU A 362 -11.58 -42.32 5.40
CA LEU A 362 -10.20 -41.81 5.35
C LEU A 362 -10.20 -40.32 5.66
N ILE A 363 -9.54 -39.96 6.77
CA ILE A 363 -9.06 -38.61 7.03
C ILE A 363 -7.53 -38.69 6.94
N THR A 364 -6.95 -38.02 5.95
CA THR A 364 -5.50 -37.93 5.75
C THR A 364 -4.99 -36.61 6.29
N ASN A 365 -4.07 -36.64 7.25
CA ASN A 365 -3.34 -35.45 7.71
C ASN A 365 -2.50 -34.92 6.53
N MET A 366 -2.96 -33.83 5.90
CA MET A 366 -2.32 -33.26 4.72
C MET A 366 -1.17 -32.32 5.07
N ASP A 367 -1.21 -31.69 6.24
CA ASP A 367 -0.28 -30.64 6.63
C ASP A 367 1.12 -31.19 6.92
N VAL A 368 1.22 -32.38 7.55
CA VAL A 368 2.50 -33.11 7.66
C VAL A 368 3.03 -33.52 6.28
N ILE A 369 2.15 -33.88 5.33
CA ILE A 369 2.55 -34.25 3.96
C ILE A 369 3.03 -33.02 3.18
N ARG A 370 2.36 -31.86 3.34
CA ARG A 370 2.79 -30.56 2.79
C ARG A 370 4.18 -30.19 3.32
N ASN A 371 4.37 -30.18 4.64
CA ASN A 371 5.65 -29.80 5.26
C ASN A 371 6.79 -30.77 4.87
N VAL A 372 6.49 -32.05 4.56
CA VAL A 372 7.46 -32.98 3.96
C VAL A 372 7.76 -32.65 2.49
N ALA A 373 6.74 -32.32 1.68
CA ALA A 373 6.90 -31.97 0.26
C ALA A 373 7.69 -30.65 0.06
N GLU A 374 7.52 -29.69 0.98
CA GLU A 374 8.25 -28.41 1.03
C GLU A 374 9.67 -28.54 1.61
N GLY A 375 10.11 -29.75 1.97
CA GLY A 375 11.42 -30.00 2.57
C GLY A 375 11.60 -29.51 4.02
N ARG A 376 10.55 -28.93 4.63
CA ARG A 376 10.54 -28.51 6.06
C ARG A 376 10.72 -29.71 7.00
N ILE A 377 10.33 -30.91 6.56
CA ILE A 377 10.72 -32.20 7.16
C ILE A 377 11.24 -33.15 6.07
N ASN A 378 12.33 -33.89 6.30
CA ASN A 378 12.76 -34.98 5.41
C ASN A 378 11.97 -36.28 5.71
N ALA A 379 11.39 -36.92 4.68
CA ALA A 379 10.64 -38.16 4.81
C ALA A 379 11.44 -39.32 5.44
N GLU A 380 12.72 -39.47 5.10
CA GLU A 380 13.61 -40.50 5.65
C GLU A 380 14.01 -40.22 7.11
N GLN A 381 13.86 -38.98 7.55
CA GLN A 381 14.09 -38.54 8.93
C GLN A 381 12.89 -38.82 9.84
N LEU A 382 11.68 -39.03 9.32
CA LEU A 382 10.53 -39.43 10.13
C LEU A 382 10.50 -40.94 10.46
N GLY A 383 11.34 -41.77 9.83
CA GLY A 383 11.48 -43.19 10.18
C GLY A 383 10.24 -44.05 9.90
N PHE A 384 9.28 -43.57 9.11
CA PHE A 384 7.98 -44.22 8.91
C PHE A 384 7.97 -45.26 7.79
N ASP A 385 7.44 -46.45 8.11
CA ASP A 385 7.05 -47.47 7.13
C ASP A 385 5.77 -47.03 6.40
N ALA A 386 5.91 -46.67 5.12
CA ALA A 386 4.89 -45.96 4.36
C ALA A 386 3.65 -46.79 3.95
N GLN A 387 3.51 -48.05 4.41
CA GLN A 387 2.21 -48.74 4.38
C GLN A 387 1.20 -48.19 5.41
N LYS A 388 1.62 -47.26 6.27
CA LYS A 388 0.96 -46.96 7.56
C LYS A 388 0.40 -45.54 7.68
N PHE A 389 0.26 -44.81 6.57
CA PHE A 389 -0.08 -43.39 6.44
C PHE A 389 -1.50 -42.95 6.89
N LEU A 390 -2.14 -43.65 7.83
CA LEU A 390 -3.52 -43.41 8.25
C LEU A 390 -3.59 -42.83 9.68
N GLY A 391 -3.90 -41.53 9.79
CA GLY A 391 -4.34 -40.91 11.04
C GLY A 391 -3.30 -40.82 12.14
N TYR A 392 -2.08 -40.34 11.85
CA TYR A 392 -1.09 -40.05 12.88
C TYR A 392 -1.46 -38.80 13.67
N SER A 393 -2.12 -39.04 14.81
CA SER A 393 -2.14 -38.11 15.94
C SER A 393 -0.79 -38.09 16.67
N ASN A 394 0.00 -39.16 16.61
CA ASN A 394 1.23 -39.32 17.39
C ASN A 394 2.44 -39.51 16.46
N VAL A 395 3.53 -38.77 16.66
CA VAL A 395 4.73 -38.76 15.81
C VAL A 395 5.99 -39.08 16.60
N ASP A 396 6.65 -40.20 16.31
CA ASP A 396 7.98 -40.51 16.85
C ASP A 396 9.08 -40.13 15.85
N ILE A 397 9.91 -39.14 16.17
CA ILE A 397 11.02 -38.71 15.29
C ILE A 397 12.15 -39.77 15.31
N SER A 398 12.70 -40.10 14.14
CA SER A 398 13.75 -41.12 14.01
C SER A 398 15.06 -40.76 14.73
N THR A 399 15.76 -41.77 15.25
CA THR A 399 17.14 -41.62 15.75
C THR A 399 18.18 -41.35 14.64
N SER A 400 17.75 -41.14 13.39
CA SER A 400 18.60 -40.59 12.31
C SER A 400 18.55 -39.06 12.23
N VAL A 401 17.63 -38.38 12.92
CA VAL A 401 17.46 -36.91 12.83
C VAL A 401 18.44 -36.19 13.75
N THR A 402 19.16 -35.22 13.19
CA THR A 402 20.04 -34.31 13.93
C THR A 402 19.47 -32.92 14.13
N SER A 403 18.52 -32.49 13.30
CA SER A 403 17.85 -31.20 13.39
C SER A 403 16.40 -31.24 12.91
N ILE A 404 15.51 -30.55 13.61
CA ILE A 404 14.19 -30.14 13.08
C ILE A 404 14.37 -28.72 12.51
N LEU A 405 13.82 -28.44 11.33
CA LEU A 405 13.92 -27.13 10.68
C LEU A 405 12.86 -26.15 11.19
N ASP A 406 13.03 -24.88 10.82
CA ASP A 406 12.03 -23.83 11.08
C ASP A 406 10.69 -24.21 10.44
N TYR A 407 9.57 -23.94 11.12
CA TYR A 407 8.22 -24.31 10.70
C TYR A 407 7.96 -25.81 10.49
N GLY A 408 8.83 -26.71 11.00
CA GLY A 408 8.80 -28.15 10.69
C GLY A 408 7.41 -28.81 10.77
N PHE A 409 6.65 -28.58 11.84
CA PHE A 409 5.30 -29.11 12.02
C PHE A 409 4.21 -28.01 12.01
N LYS A 410 4.44 -26.91 11.28
CA LYS A 410 3.48 -25.79 11.21
C LYS A 410 2.08 -26.24 10.74
N ASP A 411 1.05 -25.67 11.34
CA ASP A 411 -0.38 -25.84 11.04
C ASP A 411 -0.87 -27.31 11.08
N CYS A 412 -0.21 -28.15 11.88
CA CYS A 412 -0.58 -29.56 12.02
C CYS A 412 -1.75 -29.73 13.02
N ASP A 413 -2.94 -29.23 12.67
CA ASP A 413 -4.20 -29.25 13.48
C ASP A 413 -4.46 -30.61 14.18
N GLU A 414 -4.19 -31.73 13.48
CA GLU A 414 -4.46 -33.11 13.94
C GLU A 414 -3.31 -33.76 14.75
N LEU A 415 -2.17 -33.08 14.94
CA LEU A 415 -1.05 -33.61 15.73
C LEU A 415 -1.39 -33.53 17.23
N TYR A 416 -1.52 -34.68 17.89
CA TYR A 416 -1.77 -34.83 19.33
C TYR A 416 -0.49 -34.99 20.15
N SER A 417 0.50 -35.78 19.70
CA SER A 417 1.75 -35.96 20.43
C SER A 417 3.00 -36.14 19.56
N ILE A 418 4.16 -35.79 20.11
CA ILE A 418 5.45 -35.89 19.42
C ILE A 418 6.60 -36.32 20.34
N SER A 419 7.44 -37.25 19.88
CA SER A 419 8.64 -37.73 20.57
C SER A 419 9.93 -37.28 19.87
N ILE A 420 10.82 -36.59 20.59
CA ILE A 420 12.10 -36.06 20.07
C ILE A 420 13.28 -36.87 20.63
N PRO A 421 14.06 -37.58 19.79
CA PRO A 421 15.19 -38.41 20.22
C PRO A 421 16.42 -37.57 20.55
N LYS A 422 17.38 -38.17 21.27
CA LYS A 422 18.64 -37.54 21.69
C LYS A 422 19.56 -37.05 20.57
N THR A 423 19.34 -37.51 19.35
CA THR A 423 20.15 -37.11 18.18
C THR A 423 19.79 -35.71 17.69
N VAL A 424 18.56 -35.24 17.95
CA VAL A 424 18.13 -33.88 17.63
C VAL A 424 18.84 -32.88 18.54
N THR A 425 19.72 -32.08 17.93
CA THR A 425 20.59 -31.09 18.58
C THR A 425 20.45 -29.68 17.98
N LYS A 426 19.43 -29.50 17.13
CA LYS A 426 18.87 -28.21 16.72
C LYS A 426 17.36 -28.37 16.52
N ILE A 427 16.58 -27.44 17.04
CA ILE A 427 15.15 -27.30 16.76
C ILE A 427 14.95 -25.90 16.19
N GLY A 428 14.17 -25.78 15.11
CA GLY A 428 13.94 -24.53 14.41
C GLY A 428 12.92 -23.61 15.07
N LYS A 429 12.88 -22.36 14.58
CA LYS A 429 11.88 -21.35 14.95
C LYS A 429 10.48 -21.84 14.54
N ASN A 430 9.44 -21.46 15.31
CA ASN A 430 8.03 -21.71 14.96
C ASN A 430 7.68 -23.20 14.72
N VAL A 431 8.42 -24.15 15.33
CA VAL A 431 8.34 -25.59 15.01
C VAL A 431 6.94 -26.21 15.18
N PHE A 432 6.15 -25.74 16.14
CA PHE A 432 4.76 -26.16 16.41
C PHE A 432 3.74 -25.03 16.22
N GLU A 433 4.08 -24.01 15.43
CA GLU A 433 3.16 -22.90 15.15
C GLU A 433 1.83 -23.43 14.56
N GLY A 434 0.71 -23.06 15.17
CA GLY A 434 -0.63 -23.46 14.69
C GLY A 434 -1.06 -24.90 15.02
N CYS A 435 -0.31 -25.65 15.83
CA CYS A 435 -0.68 -27.03 16.19
C CYS A 435 -1.82 -27.10 17.23
N GLU A 436 -3.08 -26.80 16.83
CA GLU A 436 -4.24 -26.78 17.74
C GLU A 436 -4.43 -28.09 18.54
N GLY A 437 -4.13 -29.23 17.91
CA GLY A 437 -4.25 -30.56 18.50
C GLY A 437 -3.21 -30.89 19.57
N LEU A 438 -2.06 -30.22 19.61
CA LEU A 438 -0.88 -30.72 20.33
C LEU A 438 -1.10 -30.74 21.85
N SER A 439 -0.89 -31.92 22.43
CA SER A 439 -1.24 -32.28 23.81
C SER A 439 -0.07 -32.89 24.58
N GLU A 440 0.92 -33.47 23.89
CA GLU A 440 2.02 -34.21 24.52
C GLU A 440 3.35 -34.05 23.75
N ILE A 441 4.39 -33.54 24.42
CA ILE A 441 5.75 -33.35 23.91
C ILE A 441 6.72 -34.15 24.78
N ILE A 442 7.28 -35.22 24.20
CA ILE A 442 8.19 -36.17 24.85
C ILE A 442 9.62 -35.89 24.35
N ILE A 443 10.56 -35.68 25.28
CA ILE A 443 11.98 -35.54 24.97
C ILE A 443 12.75 -36.74 25.52
N SER A 444 13.70 -37.28 24.75
CA SER A 444 14.57 -38.37 25.18
C SER A 444 15.35 -37.99 26.45
N PRO A 445 15.32 -38.78 27.55
CA PRO A 445 16.00 -38.44 28.81
C PRO A 445 17.53 -38.33 28.73
N ASP A 446 18.14 -38.73 27.61
CA ASP A 446 19.56 -38.60 27.30
C ASP A 446 19.83 -37.67 26.09
N ASN A 447 18.90 -36.77 25.75
CA ASN A 447 19.16 -35.66 24.83
C ASN A 447 20.14 -34.65 25.47
N PRO A 448 21.22 -34.24 24.78
CA PRO A 448 22.26 -33.40 25.37
C PRO A 448 21.92 -31.90 25.44
N LYS A 449 20.88 -31.43 24.73
CA LYS A 449 20.52 -30.00 24.61
C LYS A 449 19.12 -29.64 25.08
N TYR A 450 18.16 -30.54 24.90
CA TYR A 450 16.75 -30.28 25.18
C TYR A 450 16.24 -31.25 26.25
N ASP A 451 15.32 -30.80 27.09
CA ASP A 451 14.57 -31.68 27.99
C ASP A 451 13.08 -31.29 28.13
N SER A 452 12.34 -32.14 28.85
CA SER A 452 10.96 -31.91 29.30
C SER A 452 10.88 -32.20 30.81
N ARG A 453 11.78 -31.57 31.59
CA ARG A 453 11.94 -31.80 33.04
C ARG A 453 10.68 -31.49 33.82
N ASP A 454 10.59 -32.05 35.03
CA ASP A 454 9.44 -31.89 35.94
C ASP A 454 8.07 -32.21 35.31
N SER A 455 8.07 -33.03 34.24
CA SER A 455 6.90 -33.32 33.39
C SER A 455 6.26 -32.08 32.77
N CYS A 456 7.09 -31.11 32.35
CA CYS A 456 6.63 -29.82 31.83
C CYS A 456 5.81 -29.90 30.54
N ASN A 457 5.94 -30.99 29.79
CA ASN A 457 5.21 -31.21 28.55
C ASN A 457 5.50 -30.12 27.50
N ALA A 458 6.79 -29.81 27.33
CA ALA A 458 7.32 -28.77 26.45
C ALA A 458 8.77 -29.08 26.05
N VAL A 459 9.33 -28.29 25.13
CA VAL A 459 10.75 -28.28 24.77
C VAL A 459 11.45 -27.19 25.58
N ILE A 460 12.25 -27.58 26.57
CA ILE A 460 13.16 -26.69 27.30
C ILE A 460 14.55 -26.81 26.68
N GLU A 461 15.23 -25.68 26.44
CA GLU A 461 16.64 -25.63 26.10
C GLU A 461 17.50 -25.57 27.38
N ASN A 462 18.43 -26.52 27.53
CA ASN A 462 19.15 -26.75 28.78
C ASN A 462 20.19 -25.67 29.11
N GLU A 463 20.75 -25.02 28.09
CA GLU A 463 21.78 -23.99 28.23
C GLU A 463 21.19 -22.66 28.71
N THR A 464 20.05 -22.25 28.14
CA THR A 464 19.37 -20.98 28.47
C THR A 464 18.25 -21.13 29.51
N ASN A 465 17.82 -22.36 29.82
CA ASN A 465 16.63 -22.67 30.62
C ASN A 465 15.34 -22.01 30.09
N THR A 466 15.26 -21.88 28.76
CA THR A 466 14.15 -21.27 28.02
C THR A 466 13.18 -22.34 27.52
N ILE A 467 11.86 -22.14 27.62
CA ILE A 467 10.90 -22.93 26.83
C ILE A 467 10.91 -22.37 25.40
N ILE A 468 11.33 -23.19 24.43
CA ILE A 468 11.42 -22.79 23.01
C ILE A 468 10.22 -23.28 22.18
N ALA A 469 9.49 -24.29 22.66
CA ALA A 469 8.22 -24.74 22.07
C ALA A 469 7.37 -25.45 23.13
N GLY A 470 6.05 -25.22 23.15
CA GLY A 470 5.11 -25.81 24.10
C GLY A 470 3.81 -26.29 23.44
N CYS A 471 2.87 -26.73 24.26
CA CYS A 471 1.56 -27.23 23.85
C CYS A 471 0.46 -26.84 24.85
N LYS A 472 -0.80 -27.21 24.59
CA LYS A 472 -1.94 -26.75 25.41
C LYS A 472 -1.98 -27.32 26.83
N GLU A 473 -1.27 -28.41 27.08
CA GLU A 473 -1.15 -29.10 28.38
C GLU A 473 0.25 -28.87 29.01
N THR A 474 0.96 -27.80 28.62
CA THR A 474 2.28 -27.45 29.19
C THR A 474 2.17 -26.89 30.62
N ILE A 475 3.06 -27.35 31.50
CA ILE A 475 3.22 -26.87 32.87
C ILE A 475 4.65 -26.32 33.04
N ILE A 476 4.81 -25.00 33.19
CA ILE A 476 6.15 -24.38 33.25
C ILE A 476 6.85 -24.69 34.60
N PRO A 477 8.05 -25.32 34.61
CA PRO A 477 8.79 -25.62 35.85
C PRO A 477 9.38 -24.38 36.52
N ASN A 478 9.55 -24.45 37.85
CA ASN A 478 10.20 -23.41 38.65
C ASN A 478 11.72 -23.27 38.40
N SER A 479 12.29 -23.97 37.41
CA SER A 479 13.66 -23.77 36.94
C SER A 479 13.74 -23.00 35.61
N VAL A 480 12.61 -22.78 34.92
CA VAL A 480 12.59 -22.07 33.64
C VAL A 480 12.72 -20.57 33.90
N THR A 481 13.66 -19.93 33.22
CA THR A 481 13.98 -18.50 33.37
C THR A 481 13.35 -17.63 32.30
N SER A 482 12.88 -18.21 31.20
CA SER A 482 12.48 -17.46 30.00
C SER A 482 11.45 -18.24 29.19
N ILE A 483 10.50 -17.52 28.59
CA ILE A 483 9.61 -18.05 27.54
C ILE A 483 10.13 -17.51 26.20
N GLY A 484 10.51 -18.39 25.29
CA GLY A 484 11.21 -18.04 24.05
C GLY A 484 10.32 -17.40 22.98
N LYS A 485 10.97 -16.88 21.93
CA LYS A 485 10.31 -16.32 20.73
C LYS A 485 9.38 -17.38 20.13
N SER A 486 8.10 -17.04 19.99
CA SER A 486 7.03 -17.91 19.45
C SER A 486 6.74 -19.23 20.20
N ALA A 487 7.14 -19.37 21.48
CA ALA A 487 7.09 -20.66 22.20
C ALA A 487 5.71 -21.37 22.21
N PHE A 488 4.61 -20.63 22.18
CA PHE A 488 3.23 -21.13 22.10
C PHE A 488 2.46 -20.53 20.90
N LYS A 489 3.15 -20.04 19.86
CA LYS A 489 2.50 -19.34 18.75
C LYS A 489 1.45 -20.24 18.06
N GLY A 490 0.24 -19.71 17.85
CA GLY A 490 -0.88 -20.45 17.28
C GLY A 490 -1.40 -21.62 18.15
N CYS A 491 -0.99 -21.72 19.41
CA CYS A 491 -1.47 -22.78 20.32
C CYS A 491 -2.89 -22.47 20.83
N SER A 492 -3.86 -22.41 19.93
CA SER A 492 -5.24 -22.03 20.24
C SER A 492 -5.91 -22.94 21.28
N GLY A 493 -5.44 -24.18 21.44
CA GLY A 493 -5.90 -25.09 22.49
C GLY A 493 -5.56 -24.64 23.92
N LEU A 494 -4.57 -23.76 24.11
CA LEU A 494 -4.11 -23.30 25.43
C LEU A 494 -5.15 -22.36 26.07
N THR A 495 -5.86 -22.84 27.09
CA THR A 495 -6.96 -22.08 27.74
C THR A 495 -6.54 -21.25 28.95
N SER A 496 -5.44 -21.62 29.61
CA SER A 496 -4.83 -20.92 30.73
C SER A 496 -3.38 -21.36 30.90
N ILE A 497 -2.48 -20.47 31.33
CA ILE A 497 -1.10 -20.83 31.71
C ILE A 497 -0.65 -20.08 32.96
N THR A 498 0.12 -20.76 33.81
CA THR A 498 0.73 -20.18 35.01
C THR A 498 2.23 -20.01 34.78
N ILE A 499 2.71 -18.77 34.83
CA ILE A 499 4.13 -18.44 34.67
C ILE A 499 4.76 -18.37 36.08
N PRO A 500 5.78 -19.19 36.41
CA PRO A 500 6.38 -19.24 37.74
C PRO A 500 7.34 -18.08 38.00
N ASN A 501 7.56 -17.77 39.29
CA ASN A 501 8.45 -16.67 39.73
C ASN A 501 9.94 -16.84 39.40
N SER A 502 10.32 -17.88 38.65
CA SER A 502 11.65 -18.05 38.06
C SER A 502 11.79 -17.34 36.71
N VAL A 503 10.68 -17.09 36.00
CA VAL A 503 10.69 -16.49 34.65
C VAL A 503 10.91 -14.98 34.74
N THR A 504 11.93 -14.47 34.04
CA THR A 504 12.29 -13.05 33.98
C THR A 504 11.89 -12.37 32.67
N SER A 505 11.62 -13.12 31.59
CA SER A 505 11.20 -12.55 30.30
C SER A 505 10.18 -13.41 29.55
N ILE A 506 9.33 -12.74 28.78
CA ILE A 506 8.42 -13.34 27.79
C ILE A 506 8.83 -12.80 26.42
N GLY A 507 9.31 -13.65 25.53
CA GLY A 507 9.84 -13.27 24.22
C GLY A 507 8.78 -12.87 23.19
N ASN A 508 9.25 -12.39 22.03
CA ASN A 508 8.38 -11.92 20.95
C ASN A 508 7.47 -13.04 20.43
N HIS A 509 6.23 -12.71 20.09
CA HIS A 509 5.19 -13.65 19.63
C HIS A 509 4.92 -14.86 20.57
N ALA A 510 5.40 -14.86 21.83
CA ALA A 510 5.42 -16.05 22.70
C ALA A 510 4.07 -16.77 22.85
N PHE A 511 2.96 -16.03 22.88
CA PHE A 511 1.57 -16.51 22.90
C PHE A 511 0.73 -15.89 21.76
N ASN A 512 1.37 -15.41 20.68
CA ASN A 512 0.68 -14.93 19.48
C ASN A 512 -0.30 -16.00 18.97
N ASP A 513 -1.52 -15.61 18.58
CA ASP A 513 -2.62 -16.50 18.15
C ASP A 513 -3.07 -17.58 19.18
N CYS A 514 -2.75 -17.45 20.48
CA CYS A 514 -3.35 -18.25 21.56
C CYS A 514 -4.82 -17.85 21.83
N SER A 515 -5.68 -18.01 20.83
CA SER A 515 -7.02 -17.39 20.79
C SER A 515 -7.99 -17.83 21.89
N ASN A 516 -7.86 -19.01 22.50
CA ASN A 516 -8.69 -19.42 23.65
C ASN A 516 -8.02 -19.15 25.02
N LEU A 517 -6.87 -18.49 25.09
CA LEU A 517 -6.18 -18.19 26.36
C LEU A 517 -6.98 -17.16 27.17
N THR A 518 -7.73 -17.65 28.18
CA THR A 518 -8.71 -16.83 28.92
C THR A 518 -8.10 -15.89 29.95
N SER A 519 -6.96 -16.28 30.52
CA SER A 519 -6.20 -15.54 31.53
C SER A 519 -4.74 -15.98 31.57
N VAL A 520 -3.83 -15.04 31.84
CA VAL A 520 -2.42 -15.30 32.14
C VAL A 520 -2.03 -14.55 33.42
N THR A 521 -1.28 -15.22 34.30
CA THR A 521 -0.69 -14.59 35.49
C THR A 521 0.78 -14.32 35.23
N ILE A 522 1.17 -13.05 35.16
CA ILE A 522 2.56 -12.61 34.95
C ILE A 522 3.18 -12.34 36.34
N PRO A 523 4.21 -13.07 36.76
CA PRO A 523 4.81 -12.92 38.09
C PRO A 523 5.72 -11.70 38.20
N ASN A 524 5.92 -11.20 39.43
CA ASN A 524 6.79 -10.04 39.73
C ASN A 524 8.30 -10.26 39.45
N SER A 525 8.67 -11.40 38.87
CA SER A 525 10.01 -11.69 38.35
C SER A 525 10.19 -11.22 36.90
N VAL A 526 9.10 -11.08 36.13
CA VAL A 526 9.16 -10.69 34.71
C VAL A 526 9.48 -9.21 34.59
N THR A 527 10.54 -8.89 33.85
CA THR A 527 11.00 -7.52 33.57
C THR A 527 10.64 -7.03 32.16
N SER A 528 10.39 -7.92 31.21
CA SER A 528 10.04 -7.58 29.84
C SER A 528 8.99 -8.51 29.24
N ILE A 529 8.12 -7.91 28.41
CA ILE A 529 7.17 -8.59 27.52
C ILE A 529 7.53 -8.16 26.10
N GLY A 530 7.89 -9.10 25.23
CA GLY A 530 8.33 -8.85 23.86
C GLY A 530 7.22 -8.41 22.90
N ASP A 531 7.61 -8.06 21.68
CA ASP A 531 6.68 -7.62 20.63
C ASP A 531 5.71 -8.75 20.27
N GLU A 532 4.44 -8.40 20.02
CA GLU A 532 3.35 -9.35 19.72
C GLU A 532 3.15 -10.50 20.73
N ALA A 533 3.72 -10.42 21.94
CA ALA A 533 3.78 -11.56 22.87
C ALA A 533 2.42 -12.21 23.21
N PHE A 534 1.31 -11.48 23.14
CA PHE A 534 -0.07 -11.95 23.28
C PHE A 534 -0.97 -11.47 22.13
N TYR A 535 -0.39 -11.20 20.95
CA TYR A 535 -1.13 -10.79 19.75
C TYR A 535 -2.27 -11.78 19.44
N ASN A 536 -3.46 -11.26 19.17
CA ASN A 536 -4.67 -12.03 18.87
C ASN A 536 -5.05 -13.11 19.92
N CYS A 537 -4.64 -12.93 21.18
CA CYS A 537 -5.21 -13.64 22.33
C CYS A 537 -6.66 -13.17 22.60
N SER A 538 -7.55 -13.40 21.63
CA SER A 538 -8.92 -12.85 21.62
C SER A 538 -9.78 -13.31 22.80
N GLY A 539 -9.50 -14.48 23.38
CA GLY A 539 -10.13 -14.98 24.61
C GLY A 539 -9.64 -14.31 25.91
N LEU A 540 -8.56 -13.52 25.90
CA LEU A 540 -7.90 -12.99 27.09
C LEU A 540 -8.74 -11.89 27.75
N THR A 541 -9.51 -12.25 28.79
CA THR A 541 -10.46 -11.32 29.42
C THR A 541 -9.81 -10.28 30.34
N SER A 542 -8.66 -10.63 30.91
CA SER A 542 -7.88 -9.83 31.86
C SER A 542 -6.43 -10.27 31.92
N VAL A 543 -5.52 -9.31 32.04
CA VAL A 543 -4.09 -9.53 32.32
C VAL A 543 -3.64 -8.62 33.47
N ALA A 544 -2.88 -9.17 34.41
CA ALA A 544 -2.24 -8.41 35.48
C ALA A 544 -0.75 -8.24 35.15
N ILE A 545 -0.35 -7.04 34.75
CA ILE A 545 1.05 -6.71 34.42
C ILE A 545 1.72 -6.12 35.68
N PRO A 546 2.77 -6.75 36.24
CA PRO A 546 3.39 -6.30 37.49
C PRO A 546 4.33 -5.10 37.31
N ASN A 547 4.58 -4.34 38.39
CA ASN A 547 5.53 -3.21 38.42
C ASN A 547 7.02 -3.62 38.34
N SER A 548 7.31 -4.88 38.02
CA SER A 548 8.62 -5.35 37.59
C SER A 548 8.83 -5.16 36.08
N VAL A 549 7.76 -5.15 35.29
CA VAL A 549 7.82 -5.03 33.82
C VAL A 549 8.17 -3.60 33.44
N THR A 550 9.38 -3.39 32.91
CA THR A 550 9.88 -2.09 32.45
C THR A 550 9.55 -1.82 30.98
N SER A 551 9.39 -2.87 30.17
CA SER A 551 9.05 -2.77 28.74
C SER A 551 7.92 -3.73 28.34
N ILE A 552 7.04 -3.24 27.47
CA ILE A 552 5.98 -3.99 26.81
C ILE A 552 6.12 -3.68 25.32
N GLY A 553 6.49 -4.68 24.51
CA GLY A 553 6.82 -4.52 23.10
C GLY A 553 5.64 -4.08 22.23
N SER A 554 5.98 -3.68 21.00
CA SER A 554 4.99 -3.27 19.99
C SER A 554 3.97 -4.38 19.74
N ASN A 555 2.72 -3.99 19.57
CA ASN A 555 1.58 -4.90 19.34
C ASN A 555 1.38 -6.01 20.41
N ALA A 556 2.01 -5.93 21.59
CA ALA A 556 2.08 -7.04 22.55
C ALA A 556 0.72 -7.61 23.02
N PHE A 557 -0.35 -6.80 23.06
CA PHE A 557 -1.73 -7.25 23.31
C PHE A 557 -2.69 -6.86 22.17
N TYR A 558 -2.17 -6.62 20.97
CA TYR A 558 -3.00 -6.26 19.81
C TYR A 558 -4.04 -7.36 19.51
N ASN A 559 -5.25 -7.00 19.10
CA ASN A 559 -6.38 -7.91 18.90
C ASN A 559 -6.75 -8.82 20.10
N CYS A 560 -6.38 -8.46 21.34
CA CYS A 560 -6.96 -9.04 22.55
C CYS A 560 -8.43 -8.58 22.74
N THR A 561 -9.30 -8.96 21.81
CA THR A 561 -10.68 -8.45 21.69
C THR A 561 -11.55 -8.70 22.92
N GLY A 562 -11.27 -9.74 23.73
CA GLY A 562 -11.93 -10.01 25.00
C GLY A 562 -11.44 -9.17 26.20
N LEU A 563 -10.33 -8.44 26.08
CA LEU A 563 -9.69 -7.76 27.22
C LEU A 563 -10.54 -6.59 27.71
N THR A 564 -11.04 -6.68 28.94
CA THR A 564 -12.05 -5.74 29.48
C THR A 564 -11.46 -4.50 30.17
N SER A 565 -10.25 -4.63 30.74
CA SER A 565 -9.54 -3.58 31.48
C SER A 565 -8.05 -3.89 31.55
N VAL A 566 -7.19 -2.86 31.50
CA VAL A 566 -5.75 -3.00 31.75
C VAL A 566 -5.21 -1.87 32.64
N THR A 567 -4.26 -2.22 33.50
CA THR A 567 -3.46 -1.26 34.28
C THR A 567 -2.03 -1.32 33.80
N ILE A 568 -1.50 -0.20 33.30
CA ILE A 568 -0.13 -0.11 32.82
C ILE A 568 0.81 0.06 34.03
N PRO A 569 1.94 -0.67 34.12
CA PRO A 569 2.86 -0.60 35.27
C PRO A 569 3.52 0.77 35.42
N ASN A 570 3.78 1.20 36.67
CA ASN A 570 4.48 2.47 36.97
C ASN A 570 5.98 2.45 36.59
N SER A 571 6.48 1.29 36.15
CA SER A 571 7.81 1.04 35.60
C SER A 571 7.90 1.29 34.09
N VAL A 572 6.76 1.40 33.40
CA VAL A 572 6.70 1.66 31.94
C VAL A 572 6.72 3.16 31.67
N THR A 573 7.62 3.59 30.79
CA THR A 573 7.80 5.00 30.37
C THR A 573 7.22 5.32 29.00
N ILE A 574 7.04 4.33 28.13
CA ILE A 574 6.47 4.50 26.79
C ILE A 574 5.38 3.43 26.62
N ILE A 575 4.23 3.81 26.07
CA ILE A 575 3.29 2.84 25.51
C ILE A 575 3.69 2.67 24.06
N GLU A 576 4.32 1.56 23.72
CA GLU A 576 4.84 1.30 22.38
C GLU A 576 3.72 1.21 21.32
N ASN A 577 4.13 1.21 20.05
CA ASN A 577 3.21 1.17 18.92
C ASN A 577 2.27 -0.05 19.00
N GLY A 578 0.96 0.22 19.07
CA GLY A 578 -0.09 -0.80 18.94
C GLY A 578 -0.29 -1.74 20.13
N VAL A 579 0.33 -1.50 21.29
CA VAL A 579 0.28 -2.41 22.45
C VAL A 579 -1.13 -2.90 22.79
N PHE A 580 -2.17 -2.06 22.68
CA PHE A 580 -3.58 -2.43 22.92
C PHE A 580 -4.50 -2.21 21.70
N GLY A 581 -3.96 -2.10 20.49
CA GLY A 581 -4.77 -1.98 19.27
C GLY A 581 -5.75 -3.15 19.11
N GLY A 582 -6.95 -2.90 18.58
CA GLY A 582 -7.98 -3.93 18.39
C GLY A 582 -8.61 -4.50 19.67
N CYS A 583 -8.28 -3.99 20.87
CA CYS A 583 -8.88 -4.43 22.14
C CYS A 583 -10.32 -3.91 22.30
N SER A 584 -11.23 -4.41 21.46
CA SER A 584 -12.60 -3.89 21.33
C SER A 584 -13.48 -3.97 22.59
N SER A 585 -13.20 -4.90 23.52
CA SER A 585 -13.88 -4.94 24.84
C SER A 585 -13.27 -4.02 25.91
N LEU A 586 -12.18 -3.30 25.62
CA LEU A 586 -11.42 -2.55 26.62
C LEU A 586 -12.20 -1.31 27.09
N THR A 587 -12.89 -1.41 28.22
CA THR A 587 -13.78 -0.35 28.72
C THR A 587 -13.06 0.83 29.37
N SER A 588 -11.86 0.57 29.92
CA SER A 588 -11.03 1.55 30.63
C SER A 588 -9.55 1.13 30.65
N VAL A 589 -8.64 2.09 30.50
CA VAL A 589 -7.19 1.93 30.73
C VAL A 589 -6.71 2.86 31.86
N THR A 590 -5.81 2.37 32.71
CA THR A 590 -5.07 3.22 33.66
C THR A 590 -3.65 3.47 33.15
N ILE A 591 -3.38 4.72 32.75
CA ILE A 591 -2.06 5.20 32.31
C ILE A 591 -1.37 5.90 33.50
N PRO A 592 -0.21 5.42 33.99
CA PRO A 592 0.51 6.00 35.12
C PRO A 592 1.35 7.23 34.74
N ASN A 593 1.67 8.07 35.73
CA ASN A 593 2.50 9.28 35.56
C ASN A 593 3.99 9.00 35.22
N SER A 594 4.37 7.74 34.98
CA SER A 594 5.67 7.36 34.42
C SER A 594 5.70 7.47 32.90
N VAL A 595 4.54 7.36 32.23
CA VAL A 595 4.44 7.35 30.77
C VAL A 595 4.67 8.75 30.20
N THR A 596 5.66 8.90 29.33
CA THR A 596 6.01 10.15 28.63
C THR A 596 5.54 10.19 27.18
N SER A 597 5.30 9.04 26.54
CA SER A 597 4.77 8.96 25.17
C SER A 597 3.71 7.88 25.03
N ILE A 598 2.71 8.16 24.18
CA ILE A 598 1.78 7.16 23.65
C ILE A 598 2.10 7.00 22.16
N GLY A 599 2.54 5.81 21.76
CA GLY A 599 2.93 5.48 20.40
C GLY A 599 1.78 5.47 19.40
N GLU A 600 2.10 5.19 18.15
CA GLU A 600 1.15 5.07 17.05
C GLU A 600 0.18 3.91 17.30
N TRP A 601 -1.06 4.06 16.81
CA TRP A 601 -2.18 3.12 16.85
C TRP A 601 -2.39 2.37 18.21
N ALA A 602 -1.87 2.91 19.32
CA ALA A 602 -1.69 2.19 20.60
C ALA A 602 -2.99 1.71 21.25
N PHE A 603 -4.09 2.42 21.03
CA PHE A 603 -5.46 2.06 21.41
C PHE A 603 -6.41 2.08 20.20
N MET A 604 -5.90 2.00 18.97
CA MET A 604 -6.70 1.96 17.74
C MET A 604 -7.79 0.87 17.86
N SER A 605 -9.01 1.17 17.42
CA SER A 605 -10.16 0.25 17.44
C SER A 605 -10.50 -0.35 18.82
N CYS A 606 -10.12 0.32 19.92
CA CYS A 606 -10.66 0.06 21.26
C CYS A 606 -12.10 0.56 21.36
N THR A 607 -13.01 -0.02 20.59
CA THR A 607 -14.37 0.47 20.41
C THR A 607 -15.17 0.54 21.72
N GLY A 608 -14.91 -0.32 22.70
CA GLY A 608 -15.52 -0.29 24.03
C GLY A 608 -15.01 0.80 24.99
N LEU A 609 -13.94 1.52 24.64
CA LEU A 609 -13.23 2.45 25.54
C LEU A 609 -14.05 3.71 25.79
N THR A 610 -14.51 3.91 27.02
CA THR A 610 -15.48 4.97 27.36
C THR A 610 -14.83 6.31 27.74
N SER A 611 -13.64 6.26 28.33
CA SER A 611 -12.90 7.43 28.81
C SER A 611 -11.41 7.10 28.95
N VAL A 612 -10.55 8.09 28.74
CA VAL A 612 -9.09 7.99 28.92
C VAL A 612 -8.58 9.20 29.70
N ASN A 613 -7.81 8.95 30.75
CA ASN A 613 -7.08 9.98 31.49
C ASN A 613 -5.60 9.93 31.11
N ILE A 614 -5.17 10.85 30.24
CA ILE A 614 -3.78 10.99 29.80
C ILE A 614 -3.03 11.84 30.85
N PRO A 615 -1.98 11.32 31.51
CA PRO A 615 -1.31 12.02 32.61
C PRO A 615 -0.39 13.15 32.11
N ASN A 616 -0.15 14.15 32.98
CA ASN A 616 0.70 15.33 32.68
C ASN A 616 2.20 15.02 32.49
N SER A 617 2.58 13.75 32.46
CA SER A 617 3.90 13.27 32.04
C SER A 617 3.98 13.08 30.52
N VAL A 618 2.86 12.85 29.83
CA VAL A 618 2.81 12.56 28.40
C VAL A 618 3.05 13.83 27.58
N THR A 619 4.10 13.82 26.75
CA THR A 619 4.46 14.92 25.84
C THR A 619 3.97 14.72 24.40
N SER A 620 3.64 13.48 24.03
CA SER A 620 3.35 13.06 22.65
C SER A 620 2.23 12.02 22.58
N ILE A 621 1.39 12.15 21.57
CA ILE A 621 0.34 11.19 21.17
C ILE A 621 0.55 10.90 19.69
N GLY A 622 0.92 9.66 19.35
CA GLY A 622 1.27 9.23 17.99
C GLY A 622 0.11 9.20 16.99
N GLU A 623 0.43 8.92 15.73
CA GLU A 623 -0.56 8.78 14.66
C GLU A 623 -1.57 7.67 15.00
N TRP A 624 -2.85 7.87 14.67
CA TRP A 624 -3.93 6.89 14.91
C TRP A 624 -4.14 6.43 16.38
N ALA A 625 -3.48 7.04 17.38
CA ALA A 625 -3.33 6.45 18.73
C ALA A 625 -4.66 6.04 19.42
N PHE A 626 -5.75 6.76 19.18
CA PHE A 626 -7.12 6.43 19.63
C PHE A 626 -8.12 6.34 18.46
N ASN A 627 -7.67 6.09 17.23
CA ASN A 627 -8.53 5.96 16.06
C ASN A 627 -9.63 4.90 16.30
N ASP A 628 -10.86 5.16 15.85
CA ASP A 628 -12.04 4.30 15.98
C ASP A 628 -12.39 3.85 17.42
N CYS A 629 -11.94 4.61 18.44
CA CYS A 629 -12.45 4.52 19.82
C CYS A 629 -13.89 5.06 19.91
N SER A 630 -14.84 4.40 19.24
CA SER A 630 -16.18 4.91 18.97
C SER A 630 -17.04 5.18 20.21
N ASN A 631 -16.84 4.50 21.35
CA ASN A 631 -17.53 4.83 22.61
C ASN A 631 -16.79 5.88 23.49
N LEU A 632 -15.67 6.47 23.04
CA LEU A 632 -14.87 7.39 23.84
C LEU A 632 -15.59 8.73 24.05
N THR A 633 -16.34 8.87 25.14
CA THR A 633 -17.20 10.05 25.35
C THR A 633 -16.44 11.33 25.68
N SER A 634 -15.24 11.20 26.25
CA SER A 634 -14.40 12.33 26.66
C SER A 634 -12.93 11.94 26.76
N VAL A 635 -12.05 12.81 26.27
CA VAL A 635 -10.61 12.76 26.51
C VAL A 635 -10.14 14.09 27.11
N THR A 636 -9.22 14.02 28.07
CA THR A 636 -8.49 15.20 28.58
C THR A 636 -7.05 15.13 28.09
N ILE A 637 -6.66 16.04 27.20
CA ILE A 637 -5.28 16.15 26.70
C ILE A 637 -4.52 17.10 27.63
N PRO A 638 -3.41 16.69 28.27
CA PRO A 638 -2.73 17.47 29.30
C PRO A 638 -1.83 18.57 28.72
N ASN A 639 -1.53 19.61 29.52
CA ASN A 639 -0.69 20.76 29.12
C ASN A 639 0.81 20.42 28.92
N SER A 640 1.16 19.14 28.91
CA SER A 640 2.47 18.61 28.52
C SER A 640 2.54 18.23 27.03
N VAL A 641 1.40 17.97 26.38
CA VAL A 641 1.32 17.56 24.97
C VAL A 641 1.50 18.77 24.06
N THR A 642 2.48 18.73 23.14
CA THR A 642 2.83 19.85 22.25
C THR A 642 2.21 19.77 20.85
N SER A 643 1.78 18.57 20.42
CA SER A 643 1.09 18.33 19.15
C SER A 643 0.07 17.21 19.31
N ILE A 644 -0.94 17.20 18.45
CA ILE A 644 -1.86 16.07 18.29
C ILE A 644 -1.54 15.44 16.94
N GLY A 645 -1.05 14.20 16.96
CA GLY A 645 -0.68 13.46 15.76
C GLY A 645 -1.85 13.24 14.80
N ASP A 646 -1.53 12.93 13.55
CA ASP A 646 -2.53 12.79 12.51
C ASP A 646 -3.46 11.61 12.84
N LYS A 647 -4.74 11.74 12.51
CA LYS A 647 -5.80 10.73 12.72
C LYS A 647 -5.95 10.26 14.19
N ALA A 648 -5.30 10.93 15.17
CA ALA A 648 -5.16 10.42 16.53
C ALA A 648 -6.48 10.16 17.28
N PHE A 649 -7.55 10.90 16.96
CA PHE A 649 -8.92 10.67 17.45
C PHE A 649 -9.93 10.51 16.29
N LYS A 650 -9.48 10.14 15.10
CA LYS A 650 -10.37 9.83 13.96
C LYS A 650 -11.36 8.73 14.36
N GLY A 651 -12.60 8.79 13.89
CA GLY A 651 -13.63 7.79 14.18
C GLY A 651 -14.14 7.74 15.63
N CYS A 652 -13.71 8.65 16.52
CA CYS A 652 -14.21 8.78 17.90
C CYS A 652 -15.64 9.36 17.94
N SER A 653 -16.59 8.66 17.32
CA SER A 653 -17.98 9.09 17.09
C SER A 653 -18.76 9.42 18.37
N GLY A 654 -18.41 8.81 19.51
CA GLY A 654 -18.97 9.13 20.84
C GLY A 654 -18.41 10.38 21.53
N LEU A 655 -17.32 10.98 21.02
CA LEU A 655 -16.60 12.07 21.70
C LEU A 655 -17.41 13.36 21.72
N THR A 656 -18.03 13.69 22.86
CA THR A 656 -18.99 14.81 22.93
C THR A 656 -18.34 16.19 22.97
N SER A 657 -17.11 16.26 23.47
CA SER A 657 -16.32 17.48 23.65
C SER A 657 -14.83 17.15 23.81
N VAL A 658 -13.95 17.96 23.21
CA VAL A 658 -12.50 17.91 23.47
C VAL A 658 -11.99 19.27 23.94
N THR A 659 -11.10 19.25 24.94
CA THR A 659 -10.33 20.42 25.38
C THR A 659 -8.90 20.27 24.90
N ILE A 660 -8.49 21.11 23.96
CA ILE A 660 -7.11 21.16 23.45
C ILE A 660 -6.32 22.12 24.36
N PRO A 661 -5.19 21.70 24.95
CA PRO A 661 -4.45 22.49 25.94
C PRO A 661 -3.56 23.57 25.29
N ASN A 662 -3.22 24.62 26.04
CA ASN A 662 -2.42 25.77 25.57
C ASN A 662 -0.95 25.44 25.25
N SER A 663 -0.56 24.17 25.31
CA SER A 663 0.73 23.64 24.87
C SER A 663 0.72 23.19 23.41
N VAL A 664 -0.45 22.88 22.85
CA VAL A 664 -0.59 22.37 21.47
C VAL A 664 -0.43 23.51 20.46
N THR A 665 0.52 23.38 19.53
CA THR A 665 0.79 24.38 18.48
C THR A 665 0.15 24.07 17.13
N SER A 666 -0.15 22.80 16.85
CA SER A 666 -0.84 22.36 15.63
C SER A 666 -1.84 21.24 15.93
N ILE A 667 -2.90 21.18 15.10
CA ILE A 667 -3.84 20.06 15.06
C ILE A 667 -3.54 19.29 13.78
N GLY A 668 -3.21 18.00 13.88
CA GLY A 668 -2.83 17.15 12.76
C GLY A 668 -3.93 16.91 11.70
N GLU A 669 -3.50 16.33 10.59
CA GLU A 669 -4.33 15.85 9.49
C GLU A 669 -5.36 14.83 10.01
N TRP A 670 -6.64 14.96 9.63
CA TRP A 670 -7.76 14.12 10.10
C TRP A 670 -7.91 13.97 11.63
N ALA A 671 -7.26 14.78 12.47
CA ALA A 671 -7.05 14.45 13.90
C ALA A 671 -8.33 14.16 14.70
N PHE A 672 -9.46 14.77 14.35
CA PHE A 672 -10.80 14.53 14.90
C PHE A 672 -11.84 14.15 13.81
N ASN A 673 -11.38 13.67 12.65
CA ASN A 673 -12.25 13.27 11.55
C ASN A 673 -13.32 12.26 12.00
N GLY A 674 -14.57 12.44 11.54
CA GLY A 674 -15.66 11.52 11.88
C GLY A 674 -16.05 11.51 13.37
N CYS A 675 -15.62 12.48 14.19
CA CYS A 675 -16.11 12.66 15.56
C CYS A 675 -17.56 13.20 15.55
N THR A 676 -18.51 12.39 15.08
CA THR A 676 -19.91 12.77 14.85
C THR A 676 -20.63 13.28 16.11
N GLY A 677 -20.21 12.86 17.30
CA GLY A 677 -20.74 13.34 18.58
C GLY A 677 -20.19 14.69 19.05
N LEU A 678 -19.16 15.24 18.40
CA LEU A 678 -18.41 16.40 18.89
C LEU A 678 -19.21 17.70 18.79
N THR A 679 -19.94 18.04 19.85
CA THR A 679 -20.86 19.20 19.86
C THR A 679 -20.15 20.55 19.84
N SER A 680 -18.95 20.61 20.41
CA SER A 680 -18.09 21.80 20.50
C SER A 680 -16.62 21.43 20.68
N VAL A 681 -15.72 22.18 20.05
CA VAL A 681 -14.27 22.15 20.28
C VAL A 681 -13.78 23.50 20.82
N THR A 682 -12.86 23.47 21.78
CA THR A 682 -12.13 24.67 22.23
C THR A 682 -10.71 24.61 21.69
N ILE A 683 -10.39 25.51 20.75
CA ILE A 683 -9.07 25.66 20.14
C ILE A 683 -8.32 26.79 20.87
N PRO A 684 -7.15 26.53 21.51
CA PRO A 684 -6.42 27.52 22.30
C PRO A 684 -5.58 28.48 21.46
N ASN A 685 -5.24 29.64 22.03
CA ASN A 685 -4.39 30.68 21.39
C ASN A 685 -2.90 30.28 21.21
N SER A 686 -2.56 29.00 21.39
CA SER A 686 -1.28 28.41 21.03
C SER A 686 -1.28 27.80 19.63
N VAL A 687 -2.46 27.41 19.11
CA VAL A 687 -2.57 26.75 17.80
C VAL A 687 -2.35 27.75 16.67
N THR A 688 -1.38 27.49 15.80
CA THR A 688 -1.06 28.30 14.61
C THR A 688 -1.65 27.74 13.32
N SER A 689 -1.94 26.44 13.26
CA SER A 689 -2.48 25.76 12.09
C SER A 689 -3.48 24.67 12.46
N ILE A 690 -4.45 24.44 11.57
CA ILE A 690 -5.41 23.34 11.62
C ILE A 690 -5.19 22.51 10.34
N GLY A 691 -4.88 21.22 10.48
CA GLY A 691 -4.56 20.32 9.37
C GLY A 691 -5.72 20.02 8.42
N GLU A 692 -5.38 19.33 7.33
CA GLU A 692 -6.33 18.86 6.31
C GLU A 692 -7.32 17.86 6.92
N TRP A 693 -8.60 17.92 6.53
CA TRP A 693 -9.71 17.09 7.07
C TRP A 693 -9.84 17.05 8.62
N ALA A 694 -9.18 17.93 9.38
CA ALA A 694 -8.97 17.77 10.83
C ALA A 694 -10.26 17.61 11.66
N PHE A 695 -11.37 18.20 11.22
CA PHE A 695 -12.71 18.02 11.78
C PHE A 695 -13.75 17.62 10.71
N GLU A 696 -13.34 17.12 9.54
CA GLU A 696 -14.28 16.63 8.51
C GLU A 696 -15.25 15.61 9.13
N GLY A 697 -16.54 15.72 8.80
CA GLY A 697 -17.56 14.77 9.28
C GLY A 697 -17.88 14.88 10.77
N CYS A 698 -17.43 15.93 11.47
CA CYS A 698 -17.89 16.27 12.84
C CYS A 698 -19.35 16.76 12.82
N THR A 699 -20.29 15.89 12.45
CA THR A 699 -21.70 16.24 12.19
C THR A 699 -22.40 16.88 13.39
N GLY A 700 -22.00 16.57 14.62
CA GLY A 700 -22.51 17.20 15.84
C GLY A 700 -22.03 18.64 16.09
N LEU A 701 -20.98 19.11 15.40
CA LEU A 701 -20.32 20.38 15.69
C LEU A 701 -21.20 21.56 15.30
N THR A 702 -21.74 22.26 16.30
CA THR A 702 -22.71 23.35 16.06
C THR A 702 -22.05 24.70 15.78
N SER A 703 -20.89 24.95 16.38
CA SER A 703 -20.12 26.19 16.25
C SER A 703 -18.63 25.98 16.52
N VAL A 704 -17.78 26.76 15.84
CA VAL A 704 -16.33 26.82 16.11
C VAL A 704 -15.85 28.27 16.21
N THR A 705 -14.91 28.52 17.11
CA THR A 705 -14.19 29.80 17.24
C THR A 705 -12.72 29.56 16.99
N ILE A 706 -12.19 30.14 15.92
CA ILE A 706 -10.78 30.07 15.55
C ILE A 706 -10.02 31.17 16.32
N PRO A 707 -8.93 30.85 17.05
CA PRO A 707 -8.19 31.83 17.85
C PRO A 707 -7.26 32.70 17.01
N ASN A 708 -6.91 33.89 17.51
CA ASN A 708 -6.08 34.90 16.81
C ASN A 708 -4.62 34.46 16.55
N SER A 709 -4.23 33.26 16.98
CA SER A 709 -2.95 32.62 16.68
C SER A 709 -2.97 31.87 15.35
N VAL A 710 -4.13 31.40 14.88
CA VAL A 710 -4.22 30.59 13.66
C VAL A 710 -3.96 31.46 12.43
N THR A 711 -3.02 31.01 11.60
CA THR A 711 -2.69 31.61 10.30
C THR A 711 -3.20 30.79 9.11
N SER A 712 -3.34 29.47 9.27
CA SER A 712 -3.79 28.57 8.21
C SER A 712 -4.84 27.55 8.70
N ILE A 713 -5.79 27.23 7.82
CA ILE A 713 -6.79 26.17 7.95
C ILE A 713 -6.66 25.30 6.70
N GLY A 714 -6.38 24.00 6.82
CA GLY A 714 -6.18 23.09 5.69
C GLY A 714 -7.44 22.81 4.87
N ASP A 715 -7.27 22.11 3.75
CA ASP A 715 -8.37 21.67 2.89
C ASP A 715 -9.35 20.79 3.69
N ASN A 716 -10.64 20.94 3.39
CA ASN A 716 -11.76 20.16 3.91
C ASN A 716 -11.85 20.09 5.46
N ALA A 717 -11.10 20.94 6.18
CA ALA A 717 -10.91 20.85 7.63
C ALA A 717 -12.20 20.88 8.48
N PHE A 718 -13.30 21.43 7.97
CA PHE A 718 -14.65 21.34 8.55
C PHE A 718 -15.72 20.97 7.50
N GLU A 719 -15.34 20.24 6.43
CA GLU A 719 -16.30 19.68 5.47
C GLU A 719 -17.25 18.68 6.16
N ASP A 720 -18.48 18.55 5.67
CA ASP A 720 -19.53 17.68 6.22
C ASP A 720 -19.85 17.85 7.72
N CYS A 721 -19.41 18.96 8.34
CA CYS A 721 -19.89 19.41 9.64
C CYS A 721 -21.35 19.91 9.52
N SER A 722 -22.28 18.97 9.38
CA SER A 722 -23.65 19.20 8.91
C SER A 722 -24.58 19.94 9.88
N ASN A 723 -24.15 20.21 11.13
CA ASN A 723 -24.82 21.15 12.05
C ASN A 723 -24.05 22.46 12.28
N LEU A 724 -22.91 22.69 11.61
CA LEU A 724 -22.06 23.86 11.82
C LEU A 724 -22.72 25.12 11.25
N THR A 725 -23.34 25.91 12.14
CA THR A 725 -24.13 27.10 11.80
C THR A 725 -23.42 28.41 12.15
N SER A 726 -22.37 28.36 12.96
CA SER A 726 -21.63 29.54 13.42
C SER A 726 -20.12 29.30 13.44
N VAL A 727 -19.41 29.93 12.51
CA VAL A 727 -17.95 29.95 12.44
C VAL A 727 -17.48 31.37 12.75
N THR A 728 -16.59 31.53 13.74
CA THR A 728 -15.92 32.79 14.04
C THR A 728 -14.45 32.70 13.61
N ILE A 729 -14.05 33.47 12.60
CA ILE A 729 -12.68 33.50 12.06
C ILE A 729 -12.02 34.88 12.25
N PRO A 730 -10.80 34.92 12.82
CA PRO A 730 -10.06 36.15 13.08
C PRO A 730 -9.28 36.63 11.85
N LYS A 731 -8.77 37.86 11.92
CA LYS A 731 -7.93 38.48 10.87
C LYS A 731 -6.50 37.93 10.78
N SER A 732 -6.13 36.99 11.66
CA SER A 732 -4.83 36.31 11.61
C SER A 732 -4.76 35.23 10.54
N VAL A 733 -5.92 34.65 10.17
CA VAL A 733 -6.03 33.62 9.13
C VAL A 733 -5.72 34.25 7.77
N LYS A 734 -4.69 33.72 7.11
CA LYS A 734 -4.20 34.11 5.78
C LYS A 734 -4.54 33.04 4.76
N GLU A 735 -4.38 31.77 5.11
CA GLU A 735 -4.67 30.64 4.24
C GLU A 735 -5.90 29.88 4.76
N ILE A 736 -6.78 29.51 3.82
CA ILE A 736 -7.92 28.61 4.04
C ILE A 736 -7.94 27.70 2.83
N GLY A 737 -7.83 26.40 3.07
CA GLY A 737 -7.74 25.39 2.03
C GLY A 737 -9.04 25.17 1.25
N SER A 738 -8.94 24.41 0.16
CA SER A 738 -10.10 24.00 -0.63
C SER A 738 -11.15 23.36 0.25
N GLY A 739 -12.42 23.70 0.02
CA GLY A 739 -13.53 22.98 0.66
C GLY A 739 -13.60 23.01 2.19
N ALA A 740 -12.74 23.77 2.89
CA ALA A 740 -12.61 23.79 4.36
C ALA A 740 -13.94 24.00 5.13
N PHE A 741 -14.98 24.52 4.49
CA PHE A 741 -16.34 24.65 5.04
C PHE A 741 -17.45 24.16 4.10
N ASN A 742 -17.13 23.31 3.10
CA ASN A 742 -18.12 22.68 2.21
C ASN A 742 -19.22 21.97 3.01
N ASN A 743 -20.42 21.90 2.41
CA ASN A 743 -21.60 21.21 2.95
C ASN A 743 -22.10 21.67 4.34
N THR A 744 -21.39 22.59 5.01
CA THR A 744 -21.81 23.16 6.29
C THR A 744 -23.04 24.06 6.15
N PRO A 745 -23.98 24.06 7.12
CA PRO A 745 -25.06 25.05 7.18
C PRO A 745 -24.58 26.51 7.14
N TRP A 746 -23.39 26.79 7.69
CA TRP A 746 -22.78 28.11 7.68
C TRP A 746 -22.37 28.56 6.26
N PHE A 747 -21.75 27.70 5.45
CA PHE A 747 -21.44 28.02 4.04
C PHE A 747 -22.71 28.03 3.18
N ASN A 748 -23.60 27.07 3.40
CA ASN A 748 -24.88 26.97 2.69
C ASN A 748 -25.78 28.19 2.92
N LYS A 749 -25.63 28.90 4.05
CA LYS A 749 -26.33 30.16 4.37
C LYS A 749 -25.73 31.43 3.75
N GLN A 750 -24.49 31.42 3.24
CA GLN A 750 -23.91 32.60 2.60
C GLN A 750 -24.71 33.02 1.35
N GLU A 751 -24.65 34.30 0.97
CA GLU A 751 -25.22 34.77 -0.28
C GLU A 751 -24.40 34.23 -1.48
N ASP A 752 -25.02 34.11 -2.65
CA ASP A 752 -24.33 33.73 -3.89
C ASP A 752 -23.42 34.87 -4.36
N GLY A 753 -22.29 34.52 -4.99
CA GLY A 753 -21.17 35.41 -5.25
C GLY A 753 -19.90 34.95 -4.52
N LEU A 754 -18.93 35.86 -4.36
CA LEU A 754 -17.66 35.57 -3.69
C LEU A 754 -17.82 35.59 -2.16
N VAL A 755 -17.72 34.41 -1.53
CA VAL A 755 -17.73 34.26 -0.07
C VAL A 755 -16.40 34.74 0.51
N TYR A 756 -16.47 35.64 1.49
CA TYR A 756 -15.32 36.13 2.25
C TYR A 756 -15.29 35.52 3.65
N VAL A 757 -14.10 35.12 4.10
CA VAL A 757 -13.90 34.44 5.37
C VAL A 757 -12.77 35.14 6.13
N GLY A 758 -13.14 35.94 7.14
CA GLY A 758 -12.22 36.91 7.74
C GLY A 758 -11.80 37.98 6.71
N ASN A 759 -10.52 37.95 6.34
CA ASN A 759 -9.96 38.76 5.26
C ASN A 759 -9.62 37.93 4.00
N VAL A 760 -9.95 36.64 3.94
CA VAL A 760 -9.65 35.76 2.80
C VAL A 760 -10.81 35.78 1.80
N ALA A 761 -10.51 35.90 0.50
CA ALA A 761 -11.46 35.60 -0.58
C ALA A 761 -11.49 34.08 -0.77
N TYR A 762 -12.51 33.41 -0.22
CA TYR A 762 -12.49 31.97 0.01
C TYR A 762 -13.02 31.15 -1.17
N LYS A 763 -14.26 31.39 -1.61
CA LYS A 763 -14.90 30.55 -2.63
C LYS A 763 -16.05 31.29 -3.31
N TYR A 764 -16.14 31.22 -4.63
CA TYR A 764 -17.33 31.65 -5.36
C TYR A 764 -18.46 30.62 -5.21
N LYS A 765 -19.68 31.11 -5.02
CA LYS A 765 -20.89 30.33 -4.77
C LYS A 765 -21.99 30.72 -5.75
N GLY A 766 -22.74 29.74 -6.24
CA GLY A 766 -23.78 29.94 -7.26
C GLY A 766 -23.24 29.91 -8.69
N GLU A 767 -24.11 30.17 -9.67
CA GLU A 767 -23.75 30.17 -11.09
C GLU A 767 -22.98 31.44 -11.48
N MET A 768 -21.77 31.30 -12.02
CA MET A 768 -21.00 32.43 -12.56
C MET A 768 -21.62 32.87 -13.89
N LEU A 769 -22.27 34.03 -13.89
CA LEU A 769 -22.90 34.60 -15.10
C LEU A 769 -21.87 34.89 -16.19
N GLU A 770 -22.26 34.65 -17.45
CA GLU A 770 -21.47 35.02 -18.63
C GLU A 770 -21.24 36.54 -18.68
N GLY A 771 -19.98 36.96 -18.88
CA GLY A 771 -19.61 38.38 -18.87
C GLY A 771 -19.40 38.96 -17.46
N ALA A 772 -19.34 38.14 -16.41
CA ALA A 772 -19.11 38.60 -15.06
C ALA A 772 -17.76 39.34 -14.92
N THR A 773 -17.75 40.38 -14.08
CA THR A 773 -16.55 41.11 -13.66
C THR A 773 -16.57 41.21 -12.14
N ILE A 774 -15.48 40.81 -11.49
CA ILE A 774 -15.38 40.79 -10.02
C ILE A 774 -14.37 41.83 -9.54
N ASN A 775 -14.73 42.52 -8.46
CA ASN A 775 -13.81 43.41 -7.74
C ASN A 775 -13.61 42.84 -6.34
N ILE A 776 -12.41 42.34 -6.06
CA ILE A 776 -12.07 41.84 -4.73
C ILE A 776 -11.99 43.04 -3.78
N LYS A 777 -12.59 42.88 -2.60
CA LYS A 777 -12.80 43.92 -1.60
C LYS A 777 -11.45 44.40 -1.02
N GLU A 778 -11.27 45.72 -0.93
CA GLU A 778 -10.10 46.32 -0.27
C GLU A 778 -9.94 45.83 1.18
N GLY A 779 -8.71 45.50 1.57
CA GLY A 779 -8.41 44.84 2.85
C GLY A 779 -8.51 43.30 2.83
N THR A 780 -8.81 42.68 1.68
CA THR A 780 -8.65 41.22 1.48
C THR A 780 -7.16 40.89 1.47
N THR A 781 -6.71 39.93 2.28
CA THR A 781 -5.29 39.59 2.43
C THR A 781 -4.79 38.53 1.45
N SER A 782 -5.69 37.73 0.90
CA SER A 782 -5.34 36.51 0.16
C SER A 782 -6.53 36.02 -0.65
N ILE A 783 -6.24 35.30 -1.73
CA ILE A 783 -7.21 34.48 -2.47
C ILE A 783 -6.91 33.03 -2.13
N ALA A 784 -7.92 32.31 -1.64
CA ALA A 784 -7.80 30.90 -1.24
C ALA A 784 -7.61 29.96 -2.44
N ASP A 785 -7.21 28.74 -2.13
CA ASP A 785 -7.10 27.66 -3.10
C ASP A 785 -8.47 27.35 -3.72
N TYR A 786 -8.49 27.12 -5.02
CA TYR A 786 -9.70 26.86 -5.82
C TYR A 786 -10.80 27.94 -5.76
N ALA A 787 -10.53 29.16 -5.25
CA ALA A 787 -11.56 30.17 -4.94
C ALA A 787 -12.50 30.53 -6.11
N PHE A 788 -12.01 30.48 -7.35
CA PHE A 788 -12.78 30.68 -8.58
C PHE A 788 -12.68 29.49 -9.55
N LYS A 789 -12.41 28.26 -9.07
CA LYS A 789 -12.35 27.07 -9.94
C LYS A 789 -13.62 26.92 -10.77
N GLY A 790 -13.45 26.69 -12.08
CA GLY A 790 -14.53 26.49 -13.04
C GLY A 790 -15.39 27.71 -13.31
N CYS A 791 -14.98 28.91 -12.88
CA CYS A 791 -15.74 30.16 -13.05
C CYS A 791 -15.66 30.72 -14.49
N SER A 792 -15.98 29.90 -15.48
CA SER A 792 -15.88 30.21 -16.91
C SER A 792 -16.67 31.44 -17.36
N GLY A 793 -17.69 31.90 -16.63
CA GLY A 793 -18.38 33.16 -16.91
C GLY A 793 -17.58 34.44 -16.59
N LEU A 794 -16.51 34.33 -15.81
CA LEU A 794 -15.66 35.44 -15.38
C LEU A 794 -14.79 35.95 -16.54
N THR A 795 -14.90 37.25 -16.84
CA THR A 795 -14.17 37.90 -17.95
C THR A 795 -13.06 38.84 -17.51
N SER A 796 -13.14 39.37 -16.29
CA SER A 796 -12.14 40.27 -15.69
C SER A 796 -12.24 40.23 -14.16
N ILE A 797 -11.09 40.35 -13.48
CA ILE A 797 -11.03 40.49 -12.02
C ILE A 797 -10.04 41.58 -11.57
N THR A 798 -10.49 42.42 -10.64
CA THR A 798 -9.64 43.41 -9.95
C THR A 798 -9.19 42.85 -8.60
N ILE A 799 -7.87 42.72 -8.41
CA ILE A 799 -7.24 42.26 -7.17
C ILE A 799 -6.61 43.48 -6.46
N PRO A 800 -6.99 43.82 -5.21
CA PRO A 800 -6.48 45.01 -4.51
C PRO A 800 -5.07 44.81 -3.94
N ASN A 801 -4.36 45.92 -3.71
CA ASN A 801 -2.98 45.93 -3.14
C ASN A 801 -2.90 45.47 -1.65
N SER A 802 -4.01 45.01 -1.07
CA SER A 802 -4.02 44.32 0.22
C SER A 802 -3.73 42.82 0.10
N VAL A 803 -3.88 42.22 -1.08
CA VAL A 803 -3.70 40.78 -1.32
C VAL A 803 -2.22 40.44 -1.44
N THR A 804 -1.70 39.55 -0.59
CA THR A 804 -0.29 39.14 -0.56
C THR A 804 -0.02 37.76 -1.18
N SER A 805 -1.05 36.95 -1.39
CA SER A 805 -0.95 35.60 -1.96
C SER A 805 -2.16 35.25 -2.84
N ILE A 806 -1.91 34.42 -3.85
CA ILE A 806 -2.92 33.77 -4.70
C ILE A 806 -2.70 32.26 -4.55
N GLY A 807 -3.70 31.56 -4.03
CA GLY A 807 -3.66 30.13 -3.73
C GLY A 807 -3.61 29.21 -4.95
N ASN A 808 -3.46 27.92 -4.70
CA ASN A 808 -3.35 26.91 -5.76
C ASN A 808 -4.69 26.72 -6.48
N HIS A 809 -4.65 26.50 -7.80
CA HIS A 809 -5.83 26.42 -8.67
C HIS A 809 -6.85 27.59 -8.50
N ALA A 810 -6.45 28.74 -7.93
CA ALA A 810 -7.39 29.80 -7.51
C ALA A 810 -8.31 30.33 -8.63
N PHE A 811 -7.85 30.29 -9.89
CA PHE A 811 -8.59 30.63 -11.11
C PHE A 811 -8.60 29.48 -12.13
N ASN A 812 -8.35 28.23 -11.72
CA ASN A 812 -8.40 27.07 -12.60
C ASN A 812 -9.72 27.04 -13.41
N ASP A 813 -9.62 26.82 -14.73
CA ASP A 813 -10.74 26.78 -15.69
C ASP A 813 -11.60 28.07 -15.75
N CYS A 814 -11.05 29.23 -15.39
CA CYS A 814 -11.62 30.56 -15.69
C CYS A 814 -11.46 30.90 -17.20
N SER A 815 -12.00 30.08 -18.09
CA SER A 815 -11.68 30.05 -19.52
C SER A 815 -11.93 31.35 -20.30
N ASN A 816 -12.87 32.21 -19.87
CA ASN A 816 -13.11 33.53 -20.48
C ASN A 816 -12.36 34.71 -19.81
N LEU A 817 -11.51 34.46 -18.81
CA LEU A 817 -10.78 35.53 -18.11
C LEU A 817 -9.77 36.19 -19.05
N THR A 818 -10.09 37.38 -19.56
CA THR A 818 -9.34 38.02 -20.66
C THR A 818 -8.01 38.65 -20.25
N SER A 819 -7.93 39.09 -19.00
CA SER A 819 -6.80 39.80 -18.42
C SER A 819 -6.85 39.76 -16.89
N VAL A 820 -5.68 39.70 -16.25
CA VAL A 820 -5.52 39.85 -14.79
C VAL A 820 -4.34 40.77 -14.50
N THR A 821 -4.52 41.67 -13.52
CA THR A 821 -3.44 42.51 -12.98
C THR A 821 -3.11 42.02 -11.59
N ILE A 822 -1.93 41.42 -11.41
CA ILE A 822 -1.45 40.95 -10.11
C ILE A 822 -0.80 42.15 -9.38
N PRO A 823 -1.24 42.51 -8.17
CA PRO A 823 -0.77 43.73 -7.49
C PRO A 823 0.62 43.55 -6.86
N ASN A 824 1.35 44.65 -6.71
CA ASN A 824 2.73 44.69 -6.16
C ASN A 824 2.86 44.26 -4.67
N SER A 825 1.77 43.77 -4.08
CA SER A 825 1.72 43.15 -2.76
C SER A 825 1.88 41.62 -2.80
N VAL A 826 1.63 40.98 -3.95
CA VAL A 826 1.72 39.52 -4.12
C VAL A 826 3.17 39.07 -4.27
N THR A 827 3.62 38.13 -3.45
CA THR A 827 5.00 37.62 -3.45
C THR A 827 5.19 36.29 -4.19
N SER A 828 4.12 35.53 -4.40
CA SER A 828 4.13 34.25 -5.09
C SER A 828 2.80 34.01 -5.80
N ILE A 829 2.85 33.21 -6.87
CA ILE A 829 1.68 32.71 -7.58
C ILE A 829 1.63 31.20 -7.32
N GLY A 830 0.53 30.71 -6.74
CA GLY A 830 0.34 29.29 -6.40
C GLY A 830 0.39 28.36 -7.62
N GLU A 831 0.50 27.07 -7.33
CA GLU A 831 0.48 26.02 -8.34
C GLU A 831 -0.86 26.00 -9.08
N TRP A 832 -0.83 25.82 -10.39
CA TRP A 832 -2.02 25.75 -11.25
C TRP A 832 -2.97 26.96 -11.15
N ALA A 833 -2.52 28.08 -10.56
CA ALA A 833 -3.37 29.18 -10.14
C ALA A 833 -4.22 29.81 -11.25
N PHE A 834 -3.76 29.80 -12.50
CA PHE A 834 -4.48 30.22 -13.71
C PHE A 834 -4.54 29.10 -14.78
N GLU A 835 -4.45 27.85 -14.37
CA GLU A 835 -4.62 26.68 -15.24
C GLU A 835 -5.92 26.79 -16.06
N GLY A 836 -5.89 26.49 -17.36
CA GLY A 836 -7.09 26.49 -18.21
C GLY A 836 -7.72 27.87 -18.47
N CYS A 837 -7.06 28.98 -18.11
CA CYS A 837 -7.50 30.34 -18.45
C CYS A 837 -7.26 30.66 -19.95
N SER A 838 -7.91 29.91 -20.85
CA SER A 838 -7.69 29.95 -22.30
C SER A 838 -7.81 31.33 -22.95
N GLY A 839 -8.69 32.19 -22.44
CA GLY A 839 -8.90 33.56 -22.92
C GLY A 839 -7.89 34.59 -22.42
N LEU A 840 -6.94 34.21 -21.55
CA LEU A 840 -6.04 35.11 -20.85
C LEU A 840 -4.94 35.65 -21.78
N THR A 841 -5.25 36.73 -22.49
CA THR A 841 -4.38 37.28 -23.55
C THR A 841 -3.05 37.83 -23.05
N SER A 842 -2.99 38.33 -21.81
CA SER A 842 -1.80 38.93 -21.21
C SER A 842 -1.90 38.93 -19.68
N VAL A 843 -0.73 38.82 -19.02
CA VAL A 843 -0.59 38.86 -17.56
C VAL A 843 0.52 39.83 -17.20
N THR A 844 0.24 40.74 -16.26
CA THR A 844 1.28 41.58 -15.65
C THR A 844 1.71 40.96 -14.32
N ILE A 845 2.93 40.39 -14.29
CA ILE A 845 3.56 39.88 -13.06
C ILE A 845 4.40 41.00 -12.44
N PRO A 846 4.15 41.40 -11.17
CA PRO A 846 4.83 42.52 -10.53
C PRO A 846 6.21 42.15 -9.97
N ASN A 847 7.07 43.17 -9.79
CA ASN A 847 8.42 43.03 -9.20
C ASN A 847 8.45 42.60 -7.71
N SER A 848 7.31 42.24 -7.13
CA SER A 848 7.19 41.62 -5.81
C SER A 848 7.21 40.09 -5.87
N VAL A 849 6.86 39.48 -7.01
CA VAL A 849 6.79 38.02 -7.17
C VAL A 849 8.20 37.43 -7.28
N THR A 850 8.54 36.50 -6.38
CA THR A 850 9.85 35.80 -6.37
C THR A 850 9.81 34.41 -6.99
N SER A 851 8.63 33.79 -7.07
CA SER A 851 8.43 32.47 -7.66
C SER A 851 7.08 32.34 -8.36
N ILE A 852 7.04 31.50 -9.39
CA ILE A 852 5.84 31.11 -10.12
C ILE A 852 5.70 29.59 -9.95
N GLY A 853 4.58 29.12 -9.39
CA GLY A 853 4.36 27.71 -9.07
C GLY A 853 4.27 26.78 -10.30
N ASP A 854 4.27 25.48 -10.01
CA ASP A 854 4.07 24.43 -11.00
C ASP A 854 2.71 24.60 -11.71
N GLY A 855 2.69 24.47 -13.03
CA GLY A 855 1.49 24.60 -13.84
C GLY A 855 0.75 25.96 -13.76
N ALA A 856 1.32 27.00 -13.14
CA ALA A 856 0.58 28.21 -12.74
C ALA A 856 -0.20 28.93 -13.86
N PHE A 857 0.20 28.80 -15.12
CA PHE A 857 -0.49 29.29 -16.33
C PHE A 857 -0.67 28.18 -17.38
N TRP A 858 -0.67 26.90 -16.98
CA TRP A 858 -0.84 25.76 -17.88
C TRP A 858 -2.12 25.91 -18.72
N GLY A 859 -2.03 25.67 -20.03
CA GLY A 859 -3.19 25.76 -20.91
C GLY A 859 -3.80 27.17 -21.06
N CYS A 860 -3.10 28.25 -20.68
CA CYS A 860 -3.48 29.62 -21.05
C CYS A 860 -3.26 29.88 -22.56
N SER A 861 -4.03 29.20 -23.41
CA SER A 861 -3.79 29.09 -24.85
C SER A 861 -3.62 30.44 -25.56
N GLY A 862 -4.47 31.42 -25.25
CA GLY A 862 -4.43 32.76 -25.86
C GLY A 862 -3.36 33.73 -25.32
N LEU A 863 -2.53 33.30 -24.35
CA LEU A 863 -1.49 34.12 -23.74
C LEU A 863 -0.37 34.40 -24.74
N ASN A 864 -0.46 35.50 -25.49
CA ASN A 864 0.49 35.79 -26.58
C ASN A 864 1.88 36.22 -26.11
N SER A 865 1.98 36.79 -24.91
CA SER A 865 3.22 37.36 -24.38
C SER A 865 3.30 37.31 -22.86
N ILE A 866 4.51 37.07 -22.34
CA ILE A 866 4.81 37.14 -20.91
C ILE A 866 6.14 37.85 -20.65
N ILE A 867 6.15 38.71 -19.63
CA ILE A 867 7.33 39.39 -19.11
C ILE A 867 7.53 38.96 -17.67
N ILE A 868 8.58 38.19 -17.42
CA ILE A 868 8.96 37.76 -16.07
C ILE A 868 9.81 38.87 -15.43
N PRO A 869 9.47 39.37 -14.23
CA PRO A 869 10.21 40.45 -13.58
C PRO A 869 11.51 39.98 -12.93
N ASN A 870 12.49 40.89 -12.80
CA ASN A 870 13.83 40.65 -12.22
C ASN A 870 13.82 40.17 -10.74
N SER A 871 12.66 40.10 -10.11
CA SER A 871 12.45 39.53 -8.77
C SER A 871 12.31 38.01 -8.78
N VAL A 872 11.89 37.41 -9.90
CA VAL A 872 11.66 35.96 -9.99
C VAL A 872 12.99 35.23 -10.02
N THR A 873 13.13 34.23 -9.14
CA THR A 873 14.28 33.32 -9.05
C THR A 873 13.96 31.90 -9.51
N SER A 874 12.70 31.48 -9.45
CA SER A 874 12.25 30.15 -9.87
C SER A 874 10.93 30.20 -10.64
N ILE A 875 10.81 29.31 -11.63
CA ILE A 875 9.61 29.06 -12.43
C ILE A 875 9.32 27.56 -12.38
N GLY A 876 8.11 27.17 -11.98
CA GLY A 876 7.74 25.78 -11.75
C GLY A 876 7.64 24.89 -13.00
N LYS A 877 7.48 23.60 -12.75
CA LYS A 877 7.24 22.54 -13.73
C LYS A 877 6.05 22.89 -14.60
N SER A 878 6.19 22.80 -15.91
CA SER A 878 5.11 23.05 -16.87
C SER A 878 4.35 24.39 -16.68
N ALA A 879 4.94 25.41 -16.03
CA ALA A 879 4.25 26.63 -15.59
C ALA A 879 3.55 27.44 -16.70
N PHE A 880 4.03 27.37 -17.95
CA PHE A 880 3.40 27.94 -19.15
C PHE A 880 3.20 26.88 -20.25
N SER A 881 3.14 25.60 -19.87
CA SER A 881 2.99 24.50 -20.81
C SER A 881 1.62 24.55 -21.49
N GLY A 882 1.58 24.41 -22.81
CA GLY A 882 0.34 24.50 -23.59
C GLY A 882 -0.21 25.92 -23.79
N CYS A 883 0.52 26.98 -23.46
CA CYS A 883 0.19 28.33 -23.92
C CYS A 883 0.50 28.46 -25.43
N THR A 884 -0.40 27.95 -26.28
CA THR A 884 -0.16 27.78 -27.72
C THR A 884 0.26 29.07 -28.42
N ASP A 885 -0.39 30.18 -28.10
CA ASP A 885 -0.20 31.46 -28.79
C ASP A 885 0.99 32.25 -28.24
N LEU A 886 1.67 31.74 -27.20
CA LEU A 886 2.79 32.40 -26.52
C LEU A 886 4.02 32.48 -27.42
N VAL A 887 4.13 33.58 -28.16
CA VAL A 887 5.23 33.87 -29.09
C VAL A 887 6.35 34.71 -28.45
N TYR A 888 6.06 35.46 -27.39
CA TYR A 888 7.02 36.36 -26.76
C TYR A 888 7.21 36.06 -25.27
N VAL A 889 8.42 35.61 -24.92
CA VAL A 889 8.80 35.28 -23.54
C VAL A 889 10.06 36.08 -23.17
N THR A 890 9.96 36.93 -22.16
CA THR A 890 11.12 37.61 -21.56
C THR A 890 11.42 37.00 -20.19
N ILE A 891 12.54 36.28 -20.08
CA ILE A 891 13.01 35.71 -18.80
C ILE A 891 14.32 36.40 -18.39
N PRO A 892 14.40 37.00 -17.17
CA PRO A 892 15.55 37.75 -16.71
C PRO A 892 16.66 36.85 -16.15
N ALA A 893 17.87 37.40 -16.05
CA ALA A 893 19.04 36.74 -15.48
C ALA A 893 18.96 36.46 -13.95
N SER A 894 17.87 36.88 -13.29
CA SER A 894 17.57 36.52 -11.90
C SER A 894 17.04 35.09 -11.74
N VAL A 895 16.45 34.51 -12.79
CA VAL A 895 15.90 33.16 -12.77
C VAL A 895 17.05 32.15 -12.76
N LYS A 896 17.08 31.32 -11.72
CA LYS A 896 18.06 30.26 -11.48
C LYS A 896 17.45 28.86 -11.59
N GLN A 897 16.13 28.73 -11.55
CA GLN A 897 15.46 27.44 -11.69
C GLN A 897 14.29 27.59 -12.66
N ILE A 898 14.18 26.65 -13.60
CA ILE A 898 13.07 26.53 -14.54
C ILE A 898 12.69 25.05 -14.54
N GLY A 899 11.48 24.76 -14.10
CA GLY A 899 11.01 23.41 -13.89
C GLY A 899 10.74 22.66 -15.20
N SER A 900 10.67 21.34 -15.08
CA SER A 900 10.55 20.40 -16.20
C SER A 900 9.39 20.76 -17.14
N GLY A 901 9.73 21.05 -18.40
CA GLY A 901 8.78 21.42 -19.45
C GLY A 901 8.07 22.77 -19.28
N ALA A 902 8.57 23.72 -18.47
CA ALA A 902 7.91 25.00 -18.18
C ALA A 902 7.37 25.77 -19.40
N LEU A 903 8.03 25.68 -20.56
CA LEU A 903 7.64 26.35 -21.82
C LEU A 903 7.21 25.37 -22.94
N LYS A 904 6.87 24.12 -22.61
CA LYS A 904 6.57 23.05 -23.57
C LYS A 904 5.26 23.29 -24.32
N GLY A 905 5.25 23.11 -25.64
CA GLY A 905 4.04 23.34 -26.46
C GLY A 905 3.61 24.81 -26.50
N THR A 906 4.58 25.73 -26.40
CA THR A 906 4.38 27.16 -26.65
C THR A 906 4.93 27.49 -28.03
N SER A 907 4.29 28.42 -28.75
CA SER A 907 4.83 28.90 -30.05
C SER A 907 6.28 29.38 -29.93
N TRP A 908 6.65 30.02 -28.81
CA TRP A 908 8.01 30.45 -28.52
C TRP A 908 9.01 29.27 -28.51
N TYR A 909 8.67 28.15 -27.88
CA TYR A 909 9.52 26.95 -27.84
C TYR A 909 9.58 26.26 -29.21
N ASP A 910 8.45 26.19 -29.90
CA ASP A 910 8.37 25.55 -31.21
C ASP A 910 9.13 26.34 -32.28
N MET A 911 9.24 27.67 -32.14
CA MET A 911 10.10 28.54 -32.96
C MET A 911 11.61 28.49 -32.64
N GLN A 912 12.05 27.87 -31.53
CA GLN A 912 13.49 27.73 -31.26
C GLN A 912 14.15 26.75 -32.25
N PRO A 913 15.42 26.98 -32.64
CA PRO A 913 16.17 25.99 -33.42
C PRO A 913 16.47 24.74 -32.59
N ASP A 914 16.79 23.64 -33.28
CA ASP A 914 17.35 22.44 -32.64
C ASP A 914 18.75 22.71 -32.05
N GLY A 915 19.12 21.93 -31.04
CA GLY A 915 20.27 22.15 -30.17
C GLY A 915 19.87 22.63 -28.77
N LEU A 916 20.85 23.12 -28.00
CA LEU A 916 20.63 23.57 -26.62
C LEU A 916 19.99 24.97 -26.57
N ILE A 917 18.73 25.03 -26.15
CA ILE A 917 17.97 26.25 -25.91
C ILE A 917 18.44 26.88 -24.59
N TYR A 918 18.65 28.20 -24.62
CA TYR A 918 18.92 29.01 -23.45
C TYR A 918 17.74 29.93 -23.17
N VAL A 919 17.37 30.06 -21.90
CA VAL A 919 16.29 30.93 -21.43
C VAL A 919 16.88 31.89 -20.40
N GLY A 920 17.11 33.14 -20.82
CA GLY A 920 17.97 34.06 -20.07
C GLY A 920 19.37 33.46 -19.88
N ASN A 921 19.78 33.29 -18.63
CA ASN A 921 21.05 32.65 -18.26
C ASN A 921 20.91 31.15 -17.91
N VAL A 922 19.74 30.54 -18.10
CA VAL A 922 19.51 29.11 -17.80
C VAL A 922 19.72 28.27 -19.06
N ALA A 923 20.48 27.18 -18.95
CA ALA A 923 20.50 26.12 -19.96
C ALA A 923 19.21 25.30 -19.82
N TYR A 924 18.23 25.53 -20.70
CA TYR A 924 16.84 25.11 -20.48
C TYR A 924 16.55 23.70 -21.02
N LYS A 925 16.74 23.47 -22.33
CA LYS A 925 16.49 22.14 -22.91
C LYS A 925 17.18 21.94 -24.25
N TYR A 926 17.68 20.74 -24.51
CA TYR A 926 18.09 20.31 -25.84
C TYR A 926 16.85 19.94 -26.68
N LYS A 927 16.77 20.47 -27.90
CA LYS A 927 15.68 20.23 -28.87
C LYS A 927 16.24 19.52 -30.11
N GLY A 928 15.45 18.62 -30.69
CA GLY A 928 15.89 17.73 -31.78
C GLY A 928 16.62 16.48 -31.27
N GLU A 929 17.01 15.60 -32.20
CA GLU A 929 17.83 14.42 -31.86
C GLU A 929 19.30 14.83 -31.69
N MET A 930 19.94 14.44 -30.58
CA MET A 930 21.35 14.75 -30.34
C MET A 930 22.25 13.78 -31.13
N PRO A 931 23.19 14.26 -31.96
CA PRO A 931 24.15 13.40 -32.66
C PRO A 931 25.06 12.63 -31.70
N GLU A 932 25.43 11.40 -32.07
CA GLU A 932 26.45 10.63 -31.35
C GLU A 932 27.79 11.37 -31.34
N GLY A 933 28.50 11.33 -30.21
CA GLY A 933 29.78 12.03 -30.04
C GLY A 933 29.66 13.51 -29.65
N THR A 934 28.46 14.02 -29.41
CA THR A 934 28.22 15.44 -29.10
C THR A 934 28.90 15.87 -27.80
N THR A 935 29.66 16.96 -27.87
CA THR A 935 30.25 17.63 -26.70
C THR A 935 29.64 19.01 -26.53
N ILE A 936 29.12 19.32 -25.34
CA ILE A 936 28.47 20.58 -25.02
C ILE A 936 29.38 21.44 -24.14
N ASN A 937 29.65 22.67 -24.56
CA ASN A 937 30.27 23.68 -23.71
C ASN A 937 29.19 24.69 -23.30
N LEU A 938 28.86 24.75 -22.01
CA LEU A 938 27.91 25.74 -21.52
C LEU A 938 28.55 27.14 -21.55
N LYS A 939 27.74 28.17 -21.82
CA LYS A 939 28.22 29.55 -21.97
C LYS A 939 28.70 30.10 -20.63
N GLU A 940 29.80 30.84 -20.61
CA GLU A 940 30.18 31.58 -19.39
C GLU A 940 29.09 32.59 -19.03
N GLY A 941 28.72 32.66 -17.75
CA GLY A 941 27.53 33.36 -17.26
C GLY A 941 26.25 32.51 -17.20
N THR A 942 26.27 31.23 -17.57
CA THR A 942 25.15 30.30 -17.34
C THR A 942 24.92 30.14 -15.84
N ALA A 943 23.74 30.51 -15.33
CA ALA A 943 23.45 30.53 -13.90
C ALA A 943 23.08 29.14 -13.34
N SER A 944 22.53 28.27 -14.18
CA SER A 944 22.04 26.93 -13.82
C SER A 944 21.74 26.08 -15.05
N ILE A 945 21.51 24.79 -14.79
CA ILE A 945 20.95 23.82 -15.75
C ILE A 945 19.53 23.48 -15.26
N ALA A 946 18.54 23.58 -16.14
CA ALA A 946 17.14 23.29 -15.83
C ALA A 946 16.85 21.79 -15.71
N ASP A 947 15.64 21.45 -15.23
CA ASP A 947 15.17 20.07 -15.21
C ASP A 947 15.02 19.51 -16.62
N GLU A 948 15.24 18.21 -16.77
CA GLU A 948 15.25 17.49 -18.05
C GLU A 948 16.10 18.14 -19.17
N ALA A 949 17.07 19.02 -18.86
CA ALA A 949 17.73 19.85 -19.87
C ALA A 949 18.44 19.04 -20.98
N PHE A 950 18.97 17.88 -20.62
CA PHE A 950 19.58 16.89 -21.52
C PHE A 950 18.93 15.50 -21.34
N TYR A 951 17.67 15.44 -20.89
CA TYR A 951 16.94 14.17 -20.72
C TYR A 951 16.97 13.33 -22.02
N GLY A 952 17.37 12.07 -21.92
CA GLY A 952 17.48 11.12 -23.02
C GLY A 952 18.58 11.43 -24.04
N CYS A 953 19.50 12.36 -23.77
CA CYS A 953 20.56 12.75 -24.69
C CYS A 953 21.73 11.75 -24.70
N SER A 954 21.46 10.50 -25.10
CA SER A 954 22.44 9.41 -25.16
C SER A 954 23.67 9.70 -26.03
N GLY A 955 23.56 10.60 -27.02
CA GLY A 955 24.67 11.07 -27.85
C GLY A 955 25.66 12.03 -27.17
N LEU A 956 25.34 12.53 -25.96
CA LEU A 956 26.20 13.43 -25.19
C LEU A 956 27.41 12.67 -24.63
N THR A 957 28.63 12.99 -25.05
CA THR A 957 29.85 12.33 -24.57
C THR A 957 30.61 13.09 -23.49
N SER A 958 30.50 14.42 -23.48
CA SER A 958 31.04 15.28 -22.42
C SER A 958 30.29 16.62 -22.32
N VAL A 959 30.26 17.21 -21.13
CA VAL A 959 29.70 18.54 -20.87
C VAL A 959 30.63 19.39 -20.00
N THR A 960 30.96 20.60 -20.46
CA THR A 960 31.74 21.58 -19.71
C THR A 960 30.79 22.52 -18.96
N ILE A 961 30.82 22.47 -17.63
CA ILE A 961 30.01 23.28 -16.72
C ILE A 961 30.88 24.42 -16.13
N PRO A 962 30.62 25.71 -16.45
CA PRO A 962 31.42 26.83 -15.95
C PRO A 962 31.10 27.20 -14.50
N ASN A 963 32.04 27.89 -13.84
CA ASN A 963 31.94 28.33 -12.44
C ASN A 963 30.83 29.38 -12.16
N SER A 964 30.05 29.75 -13.17
CA SER A 964 28.83 30.55 -13.04
C SER A 964 27.58 29.71 -12.72
N VAL A 965 27.62 28.39 -12.95
CA VAL A 965 26.49 27.48 -12.69
C VAL A 965 26.39 27.20 -11.19
N THR A 966 25.21 27.44 -10.63
CA THR A 966 24.93 27.32 -9.18
C THR A 966 24.01 26.16 -8.80
N SER A 967 23.29 25.59 -9.77
CA SER A 967 22.40 24.44 -9.58
C SER A 967 22.29 23.60 -10.86
N ILE A 968 22.00 22.32 -10.67
CA ILE A 968 21.61 21.36 -11.73
C ILE A 968 20.22 20.83 -11.35
N GLY A 969 19.25 20.93 -12.26
CA GLY A 969 17.85 20.54 -12.04
C GLY A 969 17.58 19.02 -12.00
N GLU A 970 16.31 18.69 -11.77
CA GLU A 970 15.84 17.29 -11.68
C GLU A 970 15.89 16.59 -13.04
N TRP A 971 16.31 15.32 -13.09
CA TRP A 971 16.49 14.55 -14.34
C TRP A 971 17.37 15.24 -15.41
N ALA A 972 18.19 16.24 -15.05
CA ALA A 972 18.82 17.15 -16.01
C ALA A 972 19.73 16.48 -17.06
N PHE A 973 20.32 15.33 -16.74
CA PHE A 973 21.10 14.47 -17.63
C PHE A 973 20.59 13.01 -17.61
N GLU A 974 19.35 12.74 -17.17
CA GLU A 974 18.83 11.36 -17.14
C GLU A 974 18.94 10.72 -18.54
N GLY A 975 19.43 9.48 -18.61
CA GLY A 975 19.59 8.75 -19.87
C GLY A 975 20.71 9.28 -20.79
N CYS A 976 21.61 10.14 -20.32
CA CYS A 976 22.85 10.50 -21.03
C CYS A 976 23.86 9.33 -21.02
N SER A 977 23.49 8.18 -21.59
CA SER A 977 24.26 6.95 -21.54
C SER A 977 25.68 7.05 -22.13
N GLY A 978 25.92 7.98 -23.06
CA GLY A 978 27.23 8.26 -23.64
C GLY A 978 28.15 9.14 -22.77
N LEU A 979 27.65 9.74 -21.68
CA LEU A 979 28.39 10.75 -20.90
C LEU A 979 29.53 10.11 -20.11
N THR A 980 30.75 10.22 -20.64
CA THR A 980 31.92 9.50 -20.10
C THR A 980 32.51 10.10 -18.81
N SER A 981 32.38 11.42 -18.69
CA SER A 981 32.91 12.23 -17.59
C SER A 981 32.21 13.59 -17.53
N VAL A 982 32.05 14.13 -16.33
CA VAL A 982 31.56 15.49 -16.08
C VAL A 982 32.29 16.08 -14.87
N THR A 983 32.72 17.33 -14.98
CA THR A 983 33.31 18.08 -13.87
C THR A 983 32.27 19.07 -13.35
N ILE A 984 31.77 18.84 -12.14
CA ILE A 984 30.82 19.73 -11.47
C ILE A 984 31.63 20.76 -10.65
N PRO A 985 31.52 22.08 -10.93
CA PRO A 985 32.31 23.09 -10.23
C PRO A 985 31.81 23.36 -8.80
N ASN A 986 32.70 23.82 -7.91
CA ASN A 986 32.38 24.23 -6.53
C ASN A 986 31.50 25.49 -6.41
N SER A 987 30.91 25.96 -7.52
CA SER A 987 29.83 26.94 -7.55
C SER A 987 28.45 26.28 -7.43
N VAL A 988 28.33 25.00 -7.80
CA VAL A 988 27.08 24.22 -7.75
C VAL A 988 26.79 23.82 -6.30
N THR A 989 25.72 24.37 -5.72
CA THR A 989 25.31 24.07 -4.33
C THR A 989 24.22 22.99 -4.25
N SER A 990 23.65 22.60 -5.39
CA SER A 990 22.53 21.65 -5.47
C SER A 990 22.57 20.87 -6.79
N ILE A 991 22.26 19.58 -6.70
CA ILE A 991 22.10 18.66 -7.83
C ILE A 991 20.76 17.95 -7.58
N GLY A 992 19.73 18.25 -8.36
CA GLY A 992 18.37 17.77 -8.14
C GLY A 992 18.22 16.27 -8.27
N GLU A 993 17.05 15.74 -7.86
CA GLU A 993 16.80 14.31 -7.91
C GLU A 993 17.02 13.71 -9.32
N TRP A 994 17.54 12.49 -9.35
CA TRP A 994 17.76 11.70 -10.57
C TRP A 994 18.62 12.40 -11.64
N ALA A 995 19.33 13.48 -11.31
CA ALA A 995 19.93 14.39 -12.30
C ALA A 995 20.94 13.73 -13.25
N PHE A 996 21.60 12.63 -12.88
CA PHE A 996 22.48 11.84 -13.74
C PHE A 996 22.01 10.38 -13.87
N LYS A 997 20.73 10.07 -13.59
CA LYS A 997 20.21 8.70 -13.63
C LYS A 997 20.47 8.05 -14.99
N GLY A 998 21.00 6.83 -15.02
CA GLY A 998 21.28 6.11 -16.26
C GLY A 998 22.41 6.70 -17.12
N CYS A 999 23.30 7.54 -16.57
CA CYS A 999 24.55 7.93 -17.22
C CYS A 999 25.55 6.76 -17.21
N SER A 1000 25.21 5.66 -17.88
CA SER A 1000 25.93 4.39 -17.86
C SER A 1000 27.38 4.47 -18.32
N GLY A 1001 27.73 5.48 -19.14
CA GLY A 1001 29.11 5.76 -19.55
C GLY A 1001 29.98 6.45 -18.50
N LEU A 1002 29.41 6.98 -17.42
CA LEU A 1002 30.11 7.83 -16.46
C LEU A 1002 31.07 7.00 -15.60
N THR A 1003 32.38 7.16 -15.84
CA THR A 1003 33.41 6.28 -15.25
C THR A 1003 33.82 6.65 -13.83
N SER A 1004 33.71 7.92 -13.45
CA SER A 1004 34.02 8.46 -12.12
C SER A 1004 33.30 9.80 -11.93
N ILE A 1005 33.01 10.16 -10.66
CA ILE A 1005 32.44 11.46 -10.32
C ILE A 1005 33.09 12.06 -9.06
N THR A 1006 33.26 13.38 -9.08
CA THR A 1006 33.63 14.17 -7.90
C THR A 1006 32.48 15.11 -7.57
N ILE A 1007 31.89 14.94 -6.39
CA ILE A 1007 30.82 15.80 -5.89
C ILE A 1007 31.46 17.05 -5.27
N PRO A 1008 30.99 18.27 -5.59
CA PRO A 1008 31.66 19.50 -5.15
C PRO A 1008 31.45 19.77 -3.65
N ASN A 1009 32.42 20.43 -3.01
CA ASN A 1009 32.41 20.76 -1.57
C ASN A 1009 31.31 21.77 -1.16
N SER A 1010 30.52 22.23 -2.12
CA SER A 1010 29.39 23.15 -1.98
C SER A 1010 28.04 22.42 -1.88
N VAL A 1011 27.98 21.11 -2.13
CA VAL A 1011 26.78 20.28 -1.99
C VAL A 1011 26.72 19.66 -0.59
N SER A 1012 25.57 19.77 0.08
CA SER A 1012 25.34 19.26 1.43
C SER A 1012 24.47 18.00 1.51
N ILE A 1013 23.72 17.68 0.45
CA ILE A 1013 22.89 16.47 0.36
C ILE A 1013 23.13 15.86 -1.02
N ILE A 1014 23.27 14.54 -1.09
CA ILE A 1014 23.14 13.83 -2.37
C ILE A 1014 21.67 13.42 -2.45
N GLU A 1015 20.91 14.11 -3.31
CA GLU A 1015 19.46 13.90 -3.42
C GLU A 1015 19.10 12.50 -3.94
N ASN A 1016 17.81 12.19 -3.94
CA ASN A 1016 17.32 10.88 -4.35
C ASN A 1016 17.73 10.54 -5.79
N GLY A 1017 18.31 9.36 -5.98
CA GLY A 1017 18.52 8.75 -7.28
C GLY A 1017 19.56 9.40 -8.19
N VAL A 1018 20.31 10.41 -7.70
CA VAL A 1018 21.13 11.31 -8.53
C VAL A 1018 22.06 10.57 -9.50
N PHE A 1019 22.69 9.48 -9.07
CA PHE A 1019 23.59 8.65 -9.91
C PHE A 1019 23.06 7.21 -10.11
N GLY A 1020 21.80 6.93 -9.79
CA GLY A 1020 21.20 5.61 -10.00
C GLY A 1020 21.31 5.14 -11.45
N GLY A 1021 21.65 3.88 -11.71
CA GLY A 1021 21.91 3.34 -13.05
C GLY A 1021 23.19 3.86 -13.72
N CYS A 1022 24.09 4.59 -13.03
CA CYS A 1022 25.42 4.92 -13.56
C CYS A 1022 26.33 3.68 -13.53
N SER A 1023 26.00 2.67 -14.34
CA SER A 1023 26.61 1.34 -14.26
C SER A 1023 28.11 1.32 -14.57
N GLY A 1024 28.63 2.27 -15.36
CA GLY A 1024 30.07 2.43 -15.62
C GLY A 1024 30.89 3.04 -14.47
N LEU A 1025 30.25 3.51 -13.40
CA LEU A 1025 30.88 4.27 -12.33
C LEU A 1025 31.78 3.37 -11.47
N THR A 1026 33.08 3.62 -11.48
CA THR A 1026 34.09 2.77 -10.79
C THR A 1026 34.44 3.25 -9.38
N SER A 1027 34.29 4.55 -9.13
CA SER A 1027 34.65 5.25 -7.89
C SER A 1027 33.88 6.58 -7.78
N VAL A 1028 33.61 6.98 -6.54
CA VAL A 1028 32.89 8.23 -6.19
C VAL A 1028 33.68 8.98 -5.13
N THR A 1029 33.89 10.28 -5.33
CA THR A 1029 34.42 11.17 -4.27
C THR A 1029 33.28 11.97 -3.65
N ILE A 1030 32.93 11.62 -2.40
CA ILE A 1030 31.95 12.32 -1.57
C ILE A 1030 32.70 13.28 -0.61
N PRO A 1031 32.41 14.59 -0.62
CA PRO A 1031 33.09 15.57 0.22
C PRO A 1031 32.52 15.66 1.65
N ASN A 1032 33.34 16.14 2.59
CA ASN A 1032 32.98 16.40 3.99
C ASN A 1032 31.90 17.50 4.20
N SER A 1033 31.28 17.99 3.13
CA SER A 1033 30.10 18.87 3.18
C SER A 1033 28.79 18.07 3.19
N VAL A 1034 28.78 16.84 2.68
CA VAL A 1034 27.57 16.01 2.55
C VAL A 1034 27.15 15.43 3.90
N THR A 1035 25.92 15.68 4.31
CA THR A 1035 25.32 15.18 5.55
C THR A 1035 24.32 14.05 5.35
N SER A 1036 23.75 13.89 4.15
CA SER A 1036 22.83 12.80 3.82
C SER A 1036 23.05 12.28 2.39
N ILE A 1037 22.76 10.99 2.20
CA ILE A 1037 22.73 10.30 0.91
C ILE A 1037 21.31 9.76 0.73
N GLY A 1038 20.59 10.20 -0.32
CA GLY A 1038 19.17 9.90 -0.54
C GLY A 1038 18.87 8.50 -1.09
N TYR A 1039 17.56 8.24 -1.23
CA TYR A 1039 17.00 7.01 -1.79
C TYR A 1039 17.59 6.70 -3.17
N CYS A 1040 18.03 5.46 -3.43
CA CYS A 1040 18.63 5.01 -4.69
C CYS A 1040 19.80 5.86 -5.24
N ALA A 1041 20.48 6.69 -4.43
CA ALA A 1041 21.45 7.69 -4.90
C ALA A 1041 22.57 7.13 -5.82
N PHE A 1042 22.99 5.89 -5.61
CA PHE A 1042 23.95 5.12 -6.42
C PHE A 1042 23.44 3.69 -6.72
N GLU A 1043 22.12 3.52 -6.80
CA GLU A 1043 21.47 2.27 -7.26
C GLU A 1043 22.11 1.80 -8.59
N ASP A 1044 22.30 0.50 -8.79
CA ASP A 1044 22.80 -0.10 -10.04
C ASP A 1044 24.14 0.46 -10.58
N CYS A 1045 24.93 1.13 -9.74
CA CYS A 1045 26.34 1.43 -9.99
C CYS A 1045 27.21 0.15 -9.92
N SER A 1046 26.90 -0.82 -10.77
CA SER A 1046 27.40 -2.20 -10.73
C SER A 1046 28.91 -2.35 -11.00
N ASN A 1047 29.61 -1.32 -11.49
CA ASN A 1047 31.07 -1.28 -11.54
C ASN A 1047 31.74 -0.60 -10.34
N LEU A 1048 31.00 -0.07 -9.37
CA LEU A 1048 31.55 0.68 -8.23
C LEU A 1048 32.36 -0.27 -7.36
N THR A 1049 33.65 0.04 -7.18
CA THR A 1049 34.59 -0.83 -6.45
C THR A 1049 34.82 -0.40 -5.01
N SER A 1050 34.67 0.90 -4.74
CA SER A 1050 34.87 1.50 -3.42
C SER A 1050 34.15 2.84 -3.33
N VAL A 1051 33.63 3.16 -2.14
CA VAL A 1051 33.10 4.48 -1.77
C VAL A 1051 33.63 4.84 -0.38
N THR A 1052 33.97 6.10 -0.16
CA THR A 1052 34.35 6.63 1.15
C THR A 1052 33.23 7.51 1.68
N ILE A 1053 32.58 7.07 2.76
CA ILE A 1053 31.54 7.86 3.44
C ILE A 1053 32.23 8.84 4.41
N PRO A 1054 32.09 10.16 4.24
CA PRO A 1054 32.79 11.14 5.07
C PRO A 1054 32.13 11.32 6.45
N ASN A 1055 32.91 11.72 7.45
CA ASN A 1055 32.50 11.94 8.85
C ASN A 1055 31.43 13.04 9.07
N SER A 1056 30.87 13.59 7.99
CA SER A 1056 29.74 14.53 7.98
C SER A 1056 28.40 13.83 7.77
N VAL A 1057 28.37 12.62 7.19
CA VAL A 1057 27.12 11.90 6.87
C VAL A 1057 26.49 11.32 8.12
N THR A 1058 25.21 11.64 8.34
CA THR A 1058 24.36 11.09 9.41
C THR A 1058 23.37 10.06 8.92
N THR A 1059 22.93 10.15 7.67
CA THR A 1059 21.85 9.33 7.11
C THR A 1059 22.25 8.73 5.76
N ILE A 1060 21.92 7.44 5.55
CA ILE A 1060 22.03 6.76 4.26
C ILE A 1060 20.66 6.16 3.93
N GLY A 1061 20.03 6.69 2.87
CA GLY A 1061 18.66 6.41 2.48
C GLY A 1061 18.45 5.05 1.81
N GLN A 1062 17.19 4.66 1.67
CA GLN A 1062 16.80 3.34 1.17
C GLN A 1062 17.44 3.04 -0.19
N GLU A 1063 17.96 1.81 -0.34
CA GLU A 1063 18.56 1.30 -1.59
C GLU A 1063 19.71 2.16 -2.18
N ALA A 1064 20.30 3.09 -1.41
CA ALA A 1064 21.31 4.04 -1.88
C ALA A 1064 22.52 3.44 -2.60
N PHE A 1065 22.94 2.22 -2.25
CA PHE A 1065 23.98 1.43 -2.93
C PHE A 1065 23.48 0.04 -3.35
N SER A 1066 22.17 -0.11 -3.58
CA SER A 1066 21.60 -1.32 -4.20
C SER A 1066 22.24 -1.58 -5.58
N GLY A 1067 22.31 -2.83 -6.03
CA GLY A 1067 22.93 -3.19 -7.33
C GLY A 1067 24.43 -2.91 -7.50
N CYS A 1068 25.14 -2.38 -6.48
CA CYS A 1068 26.59 -2.09 -6.50
C CYS A 1068 27.44 -3.37 -6.43
N ASN A 1069 27.29 -4.28 -7.39
CA ASN A 1069 27.76 -5.67 -7.32
C ASN A 1069 29.29 -5.88 -7.26
N LYS A 1070 30.10 -4.83 -7.45
CA LYS A 1070 31.56 -4.84 -7.24
C LYS A 1070 32.03 -4.14 -5.97
N LEU A 1071 31.12 -3.57 -5.18
CA LEU A 1071 31.45 -2.90 -3.92
C LEU A 1071 31.66 -3.98 -2.85
N LYS A 1072 32.91 -4.39 -2.65
CA LYS A 1072 33.27 -5.48 -1.74
C LYS A 1072 33.52 -5.05 -0.30
N SER A 1073 33.78 -3.77 -0.09
CA SER A 1073 33.81 -3.19 1.25
C SER A 1073 33.35 -1.75 1.29
N ILE A 1074 32.80 -1.37 2.44
CA ILE A 1074 32.41 0.00 2.77
C ILE A 1074 32.86 0.32 4.19
N SER A 1075 33.21 1.57 4.46
CA SER A 1075 33.48 2.06 5.82
C SER A 1075 32.50 3.15 6.21
N LEU A 1076 31.89 2.97 7.39
CA LEU A 1076 30.88 3.85 7.95
C LEU A 1076 31.49 4.65 9.11
N PRO A 1077 31.46 6.00 9.07
CA PRO A 1077 31.98 6.84 10.14
C PRO A 1077 31.07 6.89 11.36
N ASN A 1078 31.61 7.33 12.50
CA ASN A 1078 30.91 7.50 13.78
C ASN A 1078 29.65 8.36 13.68
N SER A 1079 29.58 9.26 12.68
CA SER A 1079 28.49 10.19 12.45
C SER A 1079 27.22 9.55 11.93
N VAL A 1080 27.26 8.34 11.35
CA VAL A 1080 26.05 7.68 10.84
C VAL A 1080 25.14 7.32 12.02
N GLU A 1081 23.95 7.89 12.02
CA GLU A 1081 22.88 7.67 13.00
C GLU A 1081 21.76 6.80 12.44
N TYR A 1082 21.49 6.90 11.13
CA TYR A 1082 20.40 6.20 10.45
C TYR A 1082 20.86 5.53 9.14
N ILE A 1083 20.46 4.27 8.96
CA ILE A 1083 20.61 3.52 7.71
C ILE A 1083 19.23 2.96 7.35
N GLU A 1084 18.72 3.27 6.17
CA GLU A 1084 17.39 2.81 5.73
C GLU A 1084 17.44 1.43 5.02
N PHE A 1085 16.27 0.91 4.65
CA PHE A 1085 16.10 -0.40 4.03
C PHE A 1085 17.03 -0.62 2.82
N ALA A 1086 17.70 -1.78 2.79
CA ALA A 1086 18.60 -2.22 1.72
C ALA A 1086 19.72 -1.21 1.29
N ALA A 1087 19.98 -0.16 2.07
CA ALA A 1087 20.80 1.00 1.67
C ALA A 1087 22.23 0.68 1.21
N LEU A 1088 22.82 -0.43 1.63
CA LEU A 1088 24.24 -0.77 1.39
C LEU A 1088 24.46 -1.88 0.34
N GLY A 1089 23.39 -2.46 -0.20
CA GLY A 1089 23.44 -3.55 -1.19
C GLY A 1089 23.85 -4.92 -0.62
N TYR A 1090 23.64 -5.97 -1.42
CA TYR A 1090 23.70 -7.38 -0.96
C TYR A 1090 25.03 -8.11 -1.22
N ASN A 1091 26.02 -7.45 -1.82
CA ASN A 1091 27.25 -8.09 -2.35
C ASN A 1091 28.54 -7.78 -1.55
N LEU A 1092 28.41 -7.11 -0.40
CA LEU A 1092 29.50 -6.76 0.51
C LEU A 1092 30.16 -7.99 1.14
N GLU A 1093 31.50 -7.95 1.23
CA GLU A 1093 32.30 -8.97 1.90
C GLU A 1093 32.77 -8.49 3.29
N ASN A 1094 33.10 -7.20 3.43
CA ASN A 1094 33.58 -6.62 4.70
C ASN A 1094 32.93 -5.24 4.95
N MET A 1095 32.39 -4.99 6.15
CA MET A 1095 31.86 -3.68 6.55
C MET A 1095 32.63 -3.13 7.75
N TYR A 1096 33.17 -1.91 7.63
CA TYR A 1096 34.03 -1.30 8.66
C TYR A 1096 33.33 -0.12 9.34
N ILE A 1097 32.65 -0.38 10.47
CA ILE A 1097 31.96 0.68 11.23
C ILE A 1097 32.87 1.25 12.33
N LYS A 1098 32.96 2.57 12.41
CA LYS A 1098 33.82 3.28 13.38
C LYS A 1098 33.10 3.71 14.66
N ARG A 1099 31.77 3.53 14.71
CA ARG A 1099 30.89 3.94 15.81
C ARG A 1099 30.99 2.92 16.97
N GLU A 1100 31.12 3.40 18.19
CA GLU A 1100 31.31 2.56 19.39
C GLU A 1100 30.03 1.80 19.80
N THR A 1101 28.87 2.33 19.42
CA THR A 1101 27.55 1.69 19.58
C THR A 1101 26.88 1.50 18.23
N PRO A 1102 25.96 0.53 18.08
CA PRO A 1102 25.10 0.43 16.90
C PRO A 1102 24.42 1.76 16.53
N CYS A 1103 24.09 1.92 15.24
CA CYS A 1103 23.21 3.00 14.77
C CYS A 1103 21.84 2.44 14.37
N ASN A 1104 20.85 3.33 14.30
CA ASN A 1104 19.48 2.94 14.03
C ASN A 1104 19.36 2.46 12.58
N ILE A 1105 18.68 1.34 12.38
CA ILE A 1105 18.30 0.89 11.04
C ILE A 1105 16.80 1.13 10.91
N VAL A 1106 16.39 1.95 9.95
CA VAL A 1106 15.01 2.41 9.79
C VAL A 1106 14.27 1.47 8.85
N TRP A 1107 13.21 0.87 9.37
CA TRP A 1107 12.42 -0.17 8.70
C TRP A 1107 10.98 0.30 8.47
N MET A 1108 10.46 0.09 7.26
CA MET A 1108 9.03 0.27 6.96
C MET A 1108 8.22 -1.03 7.10
N LEU A 1109 8.85 -2.14 7.48
CA LEU A 1109 8.21 -3.46 7.68
C LEU A 1109 8.84 -4.19 8.88
N PRO A 1110 8.07 -4.89 9.72
CA PRO A 1110 8.55 -5.54 10.96
C PRO A 1110 9.24 -6.91 10.72
N ASP A 1111 9.81 -7.16 9.55
CA ASP A 1111 10.38 -8.47 9.18
C ASP A 1111 11.87 -8.37 8.85
N LEU A 1112 12.70 -8.71 9.84
CA LEU A 1112 14.16 -8.66 9.74
C LEU A 1112 14.75 -9.71 8.79
N SER A 1113 13.97 -10.69 8.31
CA SER A 1113 14.47 -11.78 7.43
C SER A 1113 15.03 -11.31 6.08
N ILE A 1114 14.82 -10.03 5.74
CA ILE A 1114 15.29 -9.39 4.51
C ILE A 1114 16.65 -8.67 4.71
N TRP A 1115 17.24 -8.63 5.92
CA TRP A 1115 18.57 -8.03 6.15
C TRP A 1115 19.72 -8.91 5.65
N ARG A 1116 19.79 -9.12 4.33
CA ARG A 1116 20.75 -9.99 3.64
C ARG A 1116 22.19 -9.45 3.57
N VAL A 1117 22.59 -8.64 4.54
CA VAL A 1117 24.01 -8.33 4.83
C VAL A 1117 24.67 -9.45 5.65
N SER A 1118 23.89 -10.42 6.12
CA SER A 1118 24.28 -11.58 6.94
C SER A 1118 25.30 -12.56 6.34
N SER A 1119 25.84 -12.30 5.15
CA SER A 1119 27.02 -13.00 4.58
C SER A 1119 28.34 -12.25 4.77
N CYS A 1120 28.29 -10.98 5.16
CA CYS A 1120 29.42 -10.06 5.32
C CYS A 1120 30.09 -10.23 6.69
N THR A 1121 31.39 -9.92 6.79
CA THR A 1121 32.11 -9.77 8.06
C THR A 1121 32.04 -8.31 8.52
N LEU A 1122 31.53 -8.07 9.73
CA LEU A 1122 31.47 -6.75 10.36
C LEU A 1122 32.74 -6.52 11.20
N HIS A 1123 33.45 -5.44 10.92
CA HIS A 1123 34.56 -4.95 11.73
C HIS A 1123 34.07 -3.76 12.55
N VAL A 1124 34.25 -3.83 13.89
CA VAL A 1124 33.84 -2.80 14.85
C VAL A 1124 35.04 -2.26 15.64
N PRO A 1125 34.93 -1.08 16.29
CA PRO A 1125 36.02 -0.52 17.08
C PRO A 1125 36.36 -1.41 18.27
N LYS A 1126 37.65 -1.53 18.58
CA LYS A 1126 38.11 -2.42 19.64
C LYS A 1126 37.42 -2.20 21.00
N GLY A 1127 36.86 -3.28 21.55
CA GLY A 1127 36.07 -3.31 22.78
C GLY A 1127 34.55 -3.17 22.55
N CYS A 1128 34.10 -3.00 21.30
CA CYS A 1128 32.68 -2.75 21.00
C CYS A 1128 31.93 -4.00 20.50
N LYS A 1129 32.62 -5.12 20.19
CA LYS A 1129 32.00 -6.35 19.65
C LYS A 1129 30.77 -6.82 20.44
N GLU A 1130 30.83 -6.82 21.78
CA GLU A 1130 29.71 -7.23 22.64
C GLU A 1130 28.48 -6.32 22.47
N ALA A 1131 28.64 -5.04 22.12
CA ALA A 1131 27.52 -4.13 21.87
C ALA A 1131 26.84 -4.35 20.51
N TYR A 1132 27.53 -4.98 19.54
CA TYR A 1132 26.97 -5.32 18.23
C TYR A 1132 26.43 -6.76 18.16
N GLU A 1133 26.99 -7.70 18.94
CA GLU A 1133 26.49 -9.08 19.04
C GLU A 1133 25.14 -9.20 19.78
N ASN A 1134 24.73 -8.18 20.53
CA ASN A 1134 23.51 -8.19 21.37
C ASN A 1134 22.33 -7.36 20.81
N GLU A 1135 22.46 -6.70 19.66
CA GLU A 1135 21.45 -5.76 19.12
C GLU A 1135 20.88 -6.27 17.78
N GLU A 1136 19.57 -6.50 17.64
CA GLU A 1136 18.94 -6.81 16.35
C GLU A 1136 18.92 -5.53 15.46
N PRO A 1137 19.20 -5.58 14.14
CA PRO A 1137 19.67 -6.73 13.34
C PRO A 1137 21.20 -6.85 13.26
N TRP A 1138 21.97 -6.05 14.02
CA TRP A 1138 23.44 -6.05 13.99
C TRP A 1138 24.04 -7.41 14.40
N CYS A 1139 23.34 -8.19 15.21
CA CYS A 1139 23.69 -9.56 15.56
C CYS A 1139 23.60 -10.56 14.39
N ASP A 1140 22.93 -10.24 13.28
CA ASP A 1140 22.73 -11.16 12.14
C ASP A 1140 23.94 -11.23 11.17
N PHE A 1141 25.02 -10.47 11.41
CA PHE A 1141 26.25 -10.61 10.62
C PHE A 1141 26.91 -11.99 10.81
N LYS A 1142 27.44 -12.54 9.72
CA LYS A 1142 28.13 -13.84 9.68
C LYS A 1142 29.26 -13.96 10.71
N GLU A 1143 29.96 -12.84 10.93
CA GLU A 1143 31.15 -12.74 11.76
C GLU A 1143 31.29 -11.28 12.20
N ILE A 1144 31.50 -11.04 13.50
CA ILE A 1144 31.77 -9.72 14.07
C ILE A 1144 33.19 -9.72 14.67
N VAL A 1145 34.03 -8.77 14.26
CA VAL A 1145 35.48 -8.71 14.56
C VAL A 1145 35.83 -7.42 15.30
N ASP A 1146 36.65 -7.56 16.34
CA ASP A 1146 37.04 -6.49 17.27
C ASP A 1146 38.46 -5.97 16.96
N ASP A 1147 38.66 -5.39 15.77
CA ASP A 1147 40.00 -5.11 15.20
C ASP A 1147 40.25 -3.70 14.61
N LEU A 1148 39.30 -2.77 14.72
CA LEU A 1148 39.47 -1.34 14.36
C LEU A 1148 40.03 -0.46 15.51
#